data_AF-A0A259D829-F1
#
_entry.id   AF-A0A259D829-F1
#
_cell.length_a   1.000
_cell.length_b   1.000
_cell.length_c   1.000
_cell.angle_alpha   90.00
_cell.angle_beta   90.00
_cell.angle_gamma   90.00
#
_symmetry.space_group_name_H-M   'P 1'
#
loop_
_entity.id
_entity.type
_entity.pdbx_description
1 polymer ?
#
loop_
_entity_poly.entity_id
_entity_poly.type
_entity_poly.pdbx_seq_one_letter_code
_entity_poly.pdbx_strand_id
1 'polypeptide(L)'
;MFRSHIVGLSLFSLILSGSLQAQEFAPKSLKLTANQQAAIGVNFAQVISVDSGSVLISASVTVPPEKQAILSAPYPGQLSQMVVGVGDPVRVGSPLAYFTSPLMGDSRQKLLEATSDARLAKEALVRDSELFKEGIIPQSRLNITKAKAENANAMLMARQSELKAAGINFDDPKNKEAFNSYATGALKSPIQGTVVEAHNLIGQRVDTGTLLFRIADISTLNLEINTSGFKALGIQSGDEIVIASRNAKAKVTGVSQAVSASQSARIRAVVEERGTLQMGEVVTATIQAKLKPKVQDKTLWQVPSRALTSWKGQSAIFILSSTGVVLQPVSVISSDDDLASIQAPLSSGAKVAVTGIASLRKLVLAMAIALVLFGIHAWMTLPIDAFPDISPTQVKIILKIPGMTPEEVEQRVVRPIEIEMLSIPKKRIVRSVSKYGIADITIDFDEGTDIYWARQQISERLNAFTKDLPPGATGGLAPITTPLSEIYMFTLEGEGFSLRDKRTVLDWTIRPELRTIPGVAEVNVLGGEILTYEVIPDPSRLAARGITMADLRKAVMANNTNDGAGRIDQGEETLVVRVEGAVKKLDDVKKIQIPKASGGSVMLDEVATVHLGSATRYGAVTKDGKGEAVEGLVLGLRGVNSRLLVDSVEQKLAEIVPRLPKGMTVNTFYNRGELVSRAAGTVTKALFEATVLVCITLYLFLGGYRAALVVAAVLPLSILSTFILMKAFGLTANLMSLGGLAIAIGMLVDAAVVVVENVETAFADPSTSKALSKTEIISIATHEVVKPVVAGVLIIAVVFLPLLSLEGLEGKLFSPVALTIVMALATSLLIAFTVIPALASFVLERKADEETKFMCKIAEKYVEWRNQVWGNTKWLYRASGIGLG
;
A
#
# COMPACT_ATOMS: atom_id res chain seq x y z
N MET A 1 -2.02 -14.51 -22.34
CA MET A 1 -1.54 -13.26 -21.70
C MET A 1 -2.09 -13.01 -20.29
N PHE A 2 -3.20 -13.63 -19.86
CA PHE A 2 -3.81 -13.43 -18.53
C PHE A 2 -3.18 -14.23 -17.36
N ARG A 3 -2.26 -15.17 -17.60
CA ARG A 3 -1.71 -16.05 -16.53
C ARG A 3 -0.51 -15.46 -15.77
N SER A 4 0.23 -14.51 -16.35
CA SER A 4 1.39 -13.86 -15.70
C SER A 4 0.98 -12.78 -14.68
N HIS A 5 -0.17 -12.12 -14.89
CA HIS A 5 -0.70 -11.11 -13.95
C HIS A 5 -1.28 -11.72 -12.66
N ILE A 6 -1.68 -12.99 -12.70
CA ILE A 6 -2.25 -13.69 -11.53
C ILE A 6 -1.15 -13.98 -10.48
N VAL A 7 0.09 -14.20 -10.90
CA VAL A 7 1.23 -14.51 -9.99
C VAL A 7 1.65 -13.27 -9.19
N GLY A 8 1.63 -12.08 -9.82
CA GLY A 8 1.87 -10.82 -9.13
C GLY A 8 0.77 -10.46 -8.12
N LEU A 9 -0.51 -10.65 -8.50
CA LEU A 9 -1.64 -10.41 -7.59
C LEU A 9 -1.72 -11.41 -6.42
N SER A 10 -1.29 -12.65 -6.61
CA SER A 10 -1.28 -13.66 -5.55
C SER A 10 -0.12 -13.49 -4.56
N LEU A 11 1.02 -12.95 -5.00
CA LEU A 11 2.06 -12.45 -4.09
C LEU A 11 1.62 -11.20 -3.33
N PHE A 12 0.86 -10.32 -3.99
CA PHE A 12 0.27 -9.13 -3.38
C PHE A 12 -0.81 -9.46 -2.35
N SER A 13 -1.65 -10.47 -2.59
CA SER A 13 -2.63 -10.96 -1.61
C SER A 13 -1.98 -11.69 -0.43
N LEU A 14 -0.81 -12.32 -0.62
CA LEU A 14 -0.04 -12.95 0.45
C LEU A 14 0.54 -11.92 1.44
N ILE A 15 0.85 -10.72 0.96
CA ILE A 15 1.37 -9.62 1.78
C ILE A 15 0.22 -8.90 2.52
N LEU A 16 -0.94 -8.70 1.86
CA LEU A 16 -2.11 -8.11 2.50
C LEU A 16 -2.79 -9.04 3.53
N SER A 17 -2.81 -10.35 3.29
CA SER A 17 -3.44 -11.35 4.19
C SER A 17 -2.68 -11.58 5.50
N GLY A 18 -1.48 -11.01 5.68
CA GLY A 18 -0.84 -10.93 6.99
C GLY A 18 -1.56 -10.01 7.98
N SER A 19 -2.49 -9.17 7.52
CA SER A 19 -3.14 -8.11 8.31
C SER A 19 -4.64 -8.31 8.59
N LEU A 20 -5.29 -9.32 7.98
CA LEU A 20 -6.70 -9.64 8.18
C LEU A 20 -6.83 -11.09 8.67
N GLN A 21 -7.46 -11.28 9.82
CA GLN A 21 -7.52 -12.54 10.58
C GLN A 21 -7.92 -13.78 9.76
N ALA A 22 -7.21 -14.88 10.05
CA ALA A 22 -7.66 -16.28 10.08
C ALA A 22 -8.45 -16.83 8.87
N GLN A 23 -7.73 -17.39 7.90
CA GLN A 23 -8.19 -18.58 7.18
C GLN A 23 -7.00 -19.47 6.79
N GLU A 24 -7.09 -20.75 7.15
CA GLU A 24 -6.11 -21.79 6.83
C GLU A 24 -5.96 -21.97 5.32
N PHE A 25 -4.93 -21.38 4.72
CA PHE A 25 -4.46 -21.78 3.39
C PHE A 25 -3.29 -22.76 3.54
N ALA A 26 -3.52 -24.02 3.16
CA ALA A 26 -2.48 -25.04 3.03
C ALA A 26 -1.39 -24.58 2.05
N PRO A 27 -0.11 -24.92 2.27
CA PRO A 27 0.99 -24.48 1.40
C PRO A 27 0.87 -25.14 0.02
N LYS A 28 0.38 -24.40 -0.99
CA LYS A 28 0.44 -24.81 -2.39
C LYS A 28 1.89 -24.72 -2.89
N SER A 29 2.42 -25.82 -3.40
CA SER A 29 3.75 -25.90 -4.00
C SER A 29 3.85 -25.01 -5.24
N LEU A 30 4.86 -24.15 -5.28
CA LEU A 30 5.17 -23.29 -6.42
C LEU A 30 6.16 -24.02 -7.34
N LYS A 31 5.67 -24.46 -8.51
CA LYS A 31 6.51 -25.07 -9.55
C LYS A 31 7.32 -23.98 -10.27
N LEU A 32 8.58 -23.81 -9.89
CA LEU A 32 9.53 -22.92 -10.57
C LEU A 32 10.46 -23.73 -11.47
N THR A 33 10.65 -23.31 -12.73
CA THR A 33 11.61 -23.94 -13.66
C THR A 33 13.06 -23.59 -13.28
N ALA A 34 14.03 -24.42 -13.68
CA ALA A 34 15.45 -24.22 -13.34
C ALA A 34 15.99 -22.83 -13.72
N ASN A 35 15.53 -22.25 -14.83
CA ASN A 35 15.90 -20.89 -15.26
C ASN A 35 15.28 -19.80 -14.35
N GLN A 36 14.09 -20.02 -13.79
CA GLN A 36 13.45 -19.10 -12.85
C GLN A 36 14.15 -19.14 -11.47
N GLN A 37 14.64 -20.32 -11.06
CA GLN A 37 15.38 -20.49 -9.81
C GLN A 37 16.72 -19.73 -9.82
N ALA A 38 17.44 -19.76 -10.95
CA ALA A 38 18.66 -18.98 -11.14
C ALA A 38 18.39 -17.45 -11.19
N ALA A 39 17.29 -17.02 -11.83
CA ALA A 39 16.92 -15.61 -11.93
C ALA A 39 16.51 -14.96 -10.58
N ILE A 40 15.98 -15.76 -9.63
CA ILE A 40 15.54 -15.29 -8.31
C ILE A 40 16.70 -15.26 -7.28
N GLY A 41 17.89 -15.78 -7.63
CA GLY A 41 19.10 -15.72 -6.79
C GLY A 41 19.03 -16.60 -5.54
N VAL A 42 18.26 -17.69 -5.58
CA VAL A 42 18.16 -18.65 -4.47
C VAL A 42 19.29 -19.67 -4.59
N ASN A 43 20.25 -19.61 -3.67
CA ASN A 43 21.34 -20.59 -3.57
C ASN A 43 20.91 -21.77 -2.68
N PHE A 44 21.20 -22.98 -3.13
CA PHE A 44 20.89 -24.22 -2.41
C PHE A 44 22.16 -24.94 -1.94
N ALA A 45 22.18 -25.36 -0.67
CA ALA A 45 23.26 -26.18 -0.10
C ALA A 45 22.79 -27.64 0.10
N GLN A 46 23.74 -28.59 0.03
CA GLN A 46 23.51 -30.01 0.31
C GLN A 46 23.62 -30.32 1.81
N VAL A 47 22.87 -31.33 2.26
CA VAL A 47 22.77 -31.76 3.66
C VAL A 47 23.74 -32.92 3.95
N ILE A 48 24.39 -32.94 5.12
CA ILE A 48 25.43 -33.92 5.53
C ILE A 48 24.89 -34.87 6.63
N SER A 49 25.25 -36.18 6.59
CA SER A 49 24.85 -37.25 7.56
C SER A 49 25.99 -37.64 8.53
N VAL A 50 25.67 -38.14 9.74
CA VAL A 50 26.64 -38.45 10.83
C VAL A 50 26.53 -39.93 11.29
N ASP A 51 27.65 -40.67 11.37
CA ASP A 51 27.77 -42.08 11.88
C ASP A 51 28.51 -42.19 13.23
N SER A 52 28.24 -43.27 14.00
CA SER A 52 28.39 -43.43 15.47
C SER A 52 29.62 -44.19 16.01
N GLY A 53 30.12 -43.86 17.23
CA GLY A 53 31.03 -44.75 17.98
C GLY A 53 31.49 -44.36 19.42
N SER A 54 31.63 -43.08 19.76
CA SER A 54 32.05 -42.66 21.12
C SER A 54 31.59 -41.23 21.40
N VAL A 55 31.00 -40.98 22.58
CA VAL A 55 30.42 -39.67 22.90
C VAL A 55 31.34 -38.90 23.83
N LEU A 56 31.97 -37.86 23.29
CA LEU A 56 32.68 -36.84 24.06
C LEU A 56 31.68 -35.89 24.73
N ILE A 57 31.86 -35.71 26.04
CA ILE A 57 31.04 -34.85 26.88
C ILE A 57 31.90 -34.02 27.84
N SER A 58 31.42 -32.84 28.22
CA SER A 58 32.06 -31.97 29.18
C SER A 58 31.41 -32.13 30.55
N ALA A 59 32.20 -32.30 31.61
CA ALA A 59 31.77 -32.51 32.98
C ALA A 59 32.35 -31.43 33.90
N SER A 60 31.55 -30.91 34.83
CA SER A 60 32.02 -29.99 35.89
C SER A 60 32.14 -30.70 37.23
N VAL A 61 33.26 -30.51 37.93
CA VAL A 61 33.50 -31.09 39.26
C VAL A 61 32.80 -30.24 40.34
N THR A 62 31.85 -30.83 41.06
CA THR A 62 31.05 -30.17 42.10
C THR A 62 31.06 -30.97 43.42
N VAL A 63 30.57 -30.37 44.51
CA VAL A 63 30.42 -31.03 45.81
C VAL A 63 28.93 -31.39 46.00
N PRO A 64 28.60 -32.55 46.57
CA PRO A 64 27.21 -32.92 46.86
C PRO A 64 26.47 -31.84 47.66
N PRO A 65 25.25 -31.43 47.26
CA PRO A 65 24.53 -30.35 47.94
C PRO A 65 24.19 -30.65 49.41
N GLU A 66 24.09 -31.93 49.78
CA GLU A 66 23.87 -32.37 51.17
C GLU A 66 25.09 -32.20 52.09
N LYS A 67 26.25 -31.90 51.53
CA LYS A 67 27.53 -31.73 52.25
C LYS A 67 28.09 -30.31 52.19
N GLN A 68 27.25 -29.34 51.80
CA GLN A 68 27.59 -27.91 51.83
C GLN A 68 26.55 -27.12 52.62
N ALA A 69 27.01 -26.11 53.36
CA ALA A 69 26.16 -25.16 54.06
C ALA A 69 26.48 -23.75 53.58
N ILE A 70 25.42 -23.01 53.25
CA ILE A 70 25.48 -21.60 52.86
C ILE A 70 24.99 -20.77 54.04
N LEU A 71 25.79 -19.80 54.47
CA LEU A 71 25.50 -18.90 55.57
C LEU A 71 25.39 -17.47 55.07
N SER A 72 24.25 -16.86 55.37
CA SER A 72 23.93 -15.48 55.01
C SER A 72 23.70 -14.61 56.25
N ALA A 73 23.75 -13.29 56.08
CA ALA A 73 23.44 -12.32 57.13
C ALA A 73 21.97 -12.46 57.60
N PRO A 74 21.69 -12.72 58.88
CA PRO A 74 20.33 -12.93 59.38
C PRO A 74 19.53 -11.63 59.56
N TYR A 75 20.21 -10.49 59.72
CA TYR A 75 19.61 -9.15 59.85
C TYR A 75 20.49 -8.10 59.15
N PRO A 76 19.96 -6.90 58.83
CA PRO A 76 20.76 -5.80 58.30
C PRO A 76 21.60 -5.15 59.41
N GLY A 77 22.88 -4.86 59.16
CA GLY A 77 23.80 -4.42 60.23
C GLY A 77 25.26 -4.49 59.82
N GLN A 78 26.16 -4.20 60.75
CA GLN A 78 27.60 -4.09 60.48
C GLN A 78 28.34 -5.33 60.96
N LEU A 79 29.19 -5.89 60.09
CA LEU A 79 30.04 -7.03 60.42
C LEU A 79 31.26 -6.52 61.20
N SER A 80 31.35 -6.83 62.50
CA SER A 80 32.35 -6.24 63.39
C SER A 80 33.69 -6.98 63.36
N GLN A 81 33.68 -8.30 63.17
CA GLN A 81 34.90 -9.12 63.10
C GLN A 81 34.63 -10.45 62.37
N MET A 82 35.57 -10.94 61.56
CA MET A 82 35.58 -12.33 61.06
C MET A 82 36.63 -13.16 61.81
N VAL A 83 36.30 -14.42 62.09
CA VAL A 83 37.12 -15.35 62.89
C VAL A 83 37.82 -16.40 62.01
N VAL A 84 37.30 -16.67 60.81
CA VAL A 84 37.83 -17.68 59.87
C VAL A 84 37.90 -17.16 58.43
N GLY A 85 38.88 -17.64 57.64
CA GLY A 85 39.09 -17.31 56.24
C GLY A 85 38.86 -18.49 55.29
N VAL A 86 38.91 -18.23 53.97
CA VAL A 86 38.81 -19.29 52.94
C VAL A 86 39.96 -20.27 53.10
N GLY A 87 39.64 -21.57 53.15
CA GLY A 87 40.60 -22.65 53.36
C GLY A 87 40.71 -23.14 54.81
N ASP A 88 40.13 -22.43 55.77
CA ASP A 88 40.19 -22.82 57.19
C ASP A 88 39.22 -23.97 57.51
N PRO A 89 39.63 -24.97 58.31
CA PRO A 89 38.75 -26.03 58.79
C PRO A 89 37.86 -25.51 59.93
N VAL A 90 36.56 -25.79 59.85
CA VAL A 90 35.55 -25.36 60.83
C VAL A 90 34.78 -26.54 61.39
N ARG A 91 34.50 -26.48 62.71
CA ARG A 91 33.67 -27.46 63.44
C ARG A 91 32.28 -26.90 63.68
N VAL A 92 31.29 -27.78 63.82
CA VAL A 92 29.91 -27.39 64.18
C VAL A 92 29.91 -26.53 65.45
N GLY A 93 29.27 -25.36 65.39
CA GLY A 93 29.14 -24.42 66.51
C GLY A 93 30.29 -23.41 66.67
N SER A 94 31.37 -23.54 65.89
CA SER A 94 32.48 -22.55 65.93
C SER A 94 32.03 -21.17 65.42
N PRO A 95 32.43 -20.06 66.08
CA PRO A 95 32.09 -18.72 65.61
C PRO A 95 32.85 -18.39 64.33
N LEU A 96 32.14 -17.88 63.32
CA LEU A 96 32.65 -17.52 62.01
C LEU A 96 32.81 -16.00 61.86
N ALA A 97 31.85 -15.24 62.37
CA ALA A 97 31.87 -13.77 62.40
C ALA A 97 30.98 -13.20 63.51
N TYR A 98 31.28 -11.98 63.96
CA TYR A 98 30.47 -11.19 64.88
C TYR A 98 29.75 -10.06 64.14
N PHE A 99 28.53 -9.77 64.57
CA PHE A 99 27.61 -8.87 63.87
C PHE A 99 26.87 -7.94 64.82
N THR A 100 26.73 -6.66 64.48
CA THR A 100 26.01 -5.66 65.28
C THR A 100 24.83 -5.07 64.50
N SER A 101 23.60 -5.14 65.05
CA SER A 101 22.38 -4.64 64.37
C SER A 101 21.40 -3.91 65.31
N PRO A 102 20.96 -2.68 64.96
CA PRO A 102 19.92 -1.97 65.72
C PRO A 102 18.55 -2.66 65.72
N LEU A 103 18.23 -3.46 64.69
CA LEU A 103 16.91 -4.07 64.46
C LEU A 103 16.64 -5.31 65.33
N MET A 104 17.67 -5.86 65.99
CA MET A 104 17.48 -6.94 66.97
C MET A 104 16.68 -6.50 68.21
N GLY A 105 16.67 -5.19 68.52
CA GLY A 105 15.85 -4.65 69.63
C GLY A 105 14.34 -4.73 69.36
N ASP A 106 13.92 -4.45 68.13
CA ASP A 106 12.50 -4.47 67.71
C ASP A 106 11.91 -5.89 67.71
N SER A 107 12.73 -6.88 67.34
CA SER A 107 12.30 -8.28 67.35
C SER A 107 12.04 -8.83 68.77
N ARG A 108 12.72 -8.29 69.80
CA ARG A 108 12.46 -8.61 71.21
C ARG A 108 11.13 -8.02 71.69
N GLN A 109 10.82 -6.79 71.31
CA GLN A 109 9.54 -6.16 71.66
C GLN A 109 8.36 -6.95 71.09
N LYS A 110 8.46 -7.35 69.81
CA LYS A 110 7.43 -8.15 69.13
C LYS A 110 7.23 -9.53 69.76
N LEU A 111 8.29 -10.17 70.26
CA LEU A 111 8.16 -11.43 70.99
C LEU A 111 7.44 -11.23 72.32
N LEU A 112 7.75 -10.15 73.06
CA LEU A 112 7.11 -9.81 74.33
C LEU A 112 5.61 -9.52 74.16
N GLU A 113 5.24 -8.77 73.13
CA GLU A 113 3.84 -8.51 72.76
C GLU A 113 3.11 -9.82 72.43
N ALA A 114 3.69 -10.68 71.58
CA ALA A 114 3.10 -11.97 71.22
C ALA A 114 2.94 -12.92 72.42
N THR A 115 3.89 -12.93 73.37
CA THR A 115 3.75 -13.69 74.63
C THR A 115 2.60 -13.17 75.50
N SER A 116 2.40 -11.85 75.56
CA SER A 116 1.32 -11.25 76.34
C SER A 116 -0.04 -11.59 75.72
N ASP A 117 -0.17 -11.46 74.40
CA ASP A 117 -1.42 -11.73 73.67
C ASP A 117 -1.83 -13.20 73.74
N ALA A 118 -0.87 -14.13 73.60
CA ALA A 118 -1.14 -15.56 73.73
C ALA A 118 -1.62 -15.93 75.14
N ARG A 119 -1.06 -15.30 76.19
CA ARG A 119 -1.49 -15.51 77.57
C ARG A 119 -2.92 -15.02 77.80
N LEU A 120 -3.24 -13.79 77.39
CA LEU A 120 -4.58 -13.21 77.54
C LEU A 120 -5.64 -14.00 76.75
N ALA A 121 -5.33 -14.44 75.53
CA ALA A 121 -6.25 -15.22 74.72
C ALA A 121 -6.51 -16.62 75.31
N LYS A 122 -5.50 -17.22 75.95
CA LYS A 122 -5.64 -18.51 76.64
C LYS A 122 -6.51 -18.39 77.90
N GLU A 123 -6.30 -17.34 78.71
CA GLU A 123 -7.13 -17.04 79.87
C GLU A 123 -8.60 -16.79 79.48
N ALA A 124 -8.83 -16.06 78.39
CA ALA A 124 -10.19 -15.84 77.85
C ALA A 124 -10.86 -17.13 77.36
N LEU A 125 -10.10 -18.04 76.72
CA LEU A 125 -10.62 -19.35 76.29
C LEU A 125 -11.03 -20.23 77.46
N VAL A 126 -10.24 -20.25 78.55
CA VAL A 126 -10.59 -21.01 79.77
C VAL A 126 -11.91 -20.50 80.34
N ARG A 127 -12.03 -19.18 80.54
CA ARG A 127 -13.25 -18.56 81.05
C ARG A 127 -14.46 -18.84 80.17
N ASP A 128 -14.35 -18.64 78.85
CA ASP A 128 -15.47 -18.85 77.93
C ASP A 128 -15.82 -20.35 77.80
N SER A 129 -14.86 -21.26 78.01
CA SER A 129 -15.13 -22.71 78.04
C SER A 129 -15.92 -23.16 79.27
N GLU A 130 -15.71 -22.51 80.42
CA GLU A 130 -16.48 -22.74 81.64
C GLU A 130 -17.90 -22.17 81.51
N LEU A 131 -18.02 -20.93 81.03
CA LEU A 131 -19.33 -20.29 80.79
C LEU A 131 -20.17 -21.05 79.75
N PHE A 132 -19.54 -21.73 78.79
CA PHE A 132 -20.25 -22.59 77.84
C PHE A 132 -20.75 -23.89 78.51
N LYS A 133 -19.96 -24.50 79.39
CA LYS A 133 -20.39 -25.69 80.17
C LYS A 133 -21.58 -25.40 81.07
N GLU A 134 -21.69 -24.17 81.57
CA GLU A 134 -22.82 -23.69 82.37
C GLU A 134 -24.03 -23.25 81.52
N GLY A 135 -23.94 -23.29 80.18
CA GLY A 135 -25.02 -22.93 79.26
C GLY A 135 -25.25 -21.42 79.10
N ILE A 136 -24.33 -20.58 79.60
CA ILE A 136 -24.48 -19.11 79.64
C ILE A 136 -24.18 -18.47 78.27
N ILE A 137 -23.24 -19.04 77.50
CA ILE A 137 -22.84 -18.50 76.19
C ILE A 137 -23.09 -19.52 75.07
N PRO A 138 -23.41 -19.07 73.84
CA PRO A 138 -23.62 -19.96 72.70
C PRO A 138 -22.29 -20.54 72.17
N GLN A 139 -22.35 -21.73 71.57
CA GLN A 139 -21.19 -22.42 70.96
C GLN A 139 -20.43 -21.54 69.97
N SER A 140 -21.12 -20.64 69.26
CA SER A 140 -20.48 -19.70 68.32
C SER A 140 -19.46 -18.80 69.01
N ARG A 141 -19.73 -18.34 70.24
CA ARG A 141 -18.81 -17.49 71.00
C ARG A 141 -17.59 -18.27 71.47
N LEU A 142 -17.78 -19.50 71.95
CA LEU A 142 -16.66 -20.39 72.32
C LEU A 142 -15.75 -20.69 71.11
N ASN A 143 -16.33 -20.95 69.94
CA ASN A 143 -15.55 -21.21 68.72
C ASN A 143 -14.72 -19.98 68.30
N ILE A 144 -15.25 -18.76 68.45
CA ILE A 144 -14.51 -17.52 68.17
C ILE A 144 -13.34 -17.36 69.15
N THR A 145 -13.58 -17.56 70.45
CA THR A 145 -12.52 -17.42 71.48
C THR A 145 -11.45 -18.51 71.31
N LYS A 146 -11.84 -19.74 70.93
CA LYS A 146 -10.93 -20.84 70.62
C LYS A 146 -10.04 -20.51 69.41
N ALA A 147 -10.62 -20.03 68.32
CA ALA A 147 -9.88 -19.61 67.14
C ALA A 147 -8.90 -18.45 67.45
N LYS A 148 -9.31 -17.51 68.31
CA LYS A 148 -8.45 -16.39 68.74
C LYS A 148 -7.25 -16.85 69.57
N ALA A 149 -7.45 -17.82 70.48
CA ALA A 149 -6.36 -18.42 71.27
C ALA A 149 -5.40 -19.24 70.40
N GLU A 150 -5.91 -20.02 69.45
CA GLU A 150 -5.09 -20.78 68.50
C GLU A 150 -4.23 -19.85 67.62
N ASN A 151 -4.81 -18.76 67.10
CA ASN A 151 -4.07 -17.79 66.30
C ASN A 151 -2.98 -17.06 67.09
N ALA A 152 -3.29 -16.59 68.31
CA ALA A 152 -2.30 -15.94 69.17
C ALA A 152 -1.12 -16.88 69.53
N ASN A 153 -1.41 -18.16 69.78
CA ASN A 153 -0.38 -19.15 70.06
C ASN A 153 0.46 -19.49 68.82
N ALA A 154 -0.16 -19.54 67.63
CA ALA A 154 0.56 -19.71 66.38
C ALA A 154 1.51 -18.54 66.09
N MET A 155 1.08 -17.29 66.35
CA MET A 155 1.94 -16.11 66.23
C MET A 155 3.12 -16.15 67.19
N LEU A 156 2.90 -16.56 68.45
CA LEU A 156 3.99 -16.76 69.41
C LEU A 156 5.02 -17.77 68.90
N MET A 157 4.56 -18.95 68.45
CA MET A 157 5.44 -20.00 67.92
C MET A 157 6.20 -19.54 66.67
N ALA A 158 5.55 -18.77 65.80
CA ALA A 158 6.19 -18.19 64.61
C ALA A 158 7.34 -17.23 65.00
N ARG A 159 7.11 -16.33 65.96
CA ARG A 159 8.15 -15.40 66.45
C ARG A 159 9.30 -16.10 67.17
N GLN A 160 9.01 -17.14 67.96
CA GLN A 160 10.04 -17.96 68.59
C GLN A 160 10.88 -18.73 67.55
N SER A 161 10.24 -19.24 66.50
CA SER A 161 10.91 -19.98 65.42
C SER A 161 11.79 -19.07 64.56
N GLU A 162 11.31 -17.85 64.26
CA GLU A 162 12.07 -16.81 63.55
C GLU A 162 13.39 -16.49 64.27
N LEU A 163 13.34 -16.33 65.59
CA LEU A 163 14.53 -16.02 66.38
C LEU A 163 15.44 -17.24 66.62
N LYS A 164 14.88 -18.45 66.71
CA LYS A 164 15.66 -19.70 66.72
C LYS A 164 16.41 -19.90 65.40
N ALA A 165 15.78 -19.59 64.26
CA ALA A 165 16.42 -19.62 62.95
C ALA A 165 17.55 -18.58 62.83
N ALA A 166 17.45 -17.45 63.54
CA ALA A 166 18.52 -16.47 63.67
C ALA A 166 19.62 -16.86 64.69
N GLY A 167 19.58 -18.09 65.24
CA GLY A 167 20.60 -18.63 66.14
C GLY A 167 20.48 -18.16 67.60
N ILE A 168 19.37 -17.51 67.98
CA ILE A 168 19.14 -16.98 69.33
C ILE A 168 18.19 -17.94 70.07
N ASN A 169 18.72 -18.60 71.10
CA ASN A 169 17.95 -19.52 71.96
C ASN A 169 17.60 -18.84 73.30
N PHE A 170 16.31 -18.60 73.55
CA PHE A 170 15.79 -17.90 74.74
C PHE A 170 15.62 -18.80 75.97
N ASP A 171 15.75 -20.11 75.80
CA ASP A 171 15.60 -21.09 76.89
C ASP A 171 16.86 -21.20 77.77
N ASP A 172 17.97 -20.54 77.39
CA ASP A 172 19.23 -20.55 78.14
C ASP A 172 19.27 -19.41 79.20
N PRO A 173 19.32 -19.72 80.51
CA PRO A 173 19.33 -18.72 81.58
C PRO A 173 20.53 -17.76 81.50
N LYS A 174 21.65 -18.14 80.86
CA LYS A 174 22.83 -17.27 80.71
C LYS A 174 22.63 -16.13 79.70
N ASN A 175 21.65 -16.24 78.80
CA ASN A 175 21.35 -15.23 77.78
C ASN A 175 20.38 -14.14 78.26
N LYS A 176 19.78 -14.28 79.45
CA LYS A 176 18.83 -13.29 79.98
C LYS A 176 19.48 -12.00 80.49
N GLU A 177 20.72 -12.06 80.97
CA GLU A 177 21.46 -10.89 81.49
C GLU A 177 22.39 -10.24 80.46
N ALA A 178 22.91 -11.02 79.50
CA ALA A 178 23.89 -10.57 78.50
C ALA A 178 23.33 -9.62 77.41
N PHE A 179 22.01 -9.41 77.37
CA PHE A 179 21.34 -8.67 76.29
C PHE A 179 21.04 -7.19 76.62
N ASN A 180 21.55 -6.67 77.74
CA ASN A 180 21.33 -5.28 78.16
C ASN A 180 22.28 -4.26 77.50
N SER A 181 23.27 -4.69 76.73
CA SER A 181 24.23 -3.81 76.03
C SER A 181 24.24 -4.08 74.53
N TYR A 182 24.05 -3.03 73.73
CA TYR A 182 23.95 -2.95 72.27
C TYR A 182 24.18 -4.25 71.45
N ALA A 183 23.08 -4.70 70.82
CA ALA A 183 22.90 -5.93 70.05
C ALA A 183 24.09 -6.35 69.16
N THR A 184 24.92 -7.25 69.70
CA THR A 184 25.98 -7.97 68.96
C THR A 184 25.76 -9.48 69.05
N GLY A 185 25.67 -10.17 67.91
CA GLY A 185 25.46 -11.62 67.81
C GLY A 185 26.58 -12.32 67.03
N ALA A 186 26.86 -13.59 67.33
CA ALA A 186 27.89 -14.39 66.65
C ALA A 186 27.26 -15.37 65.66
N LEU A 187 27.68 -15.33 64.39
CA LEU A 187 27.31 -16.28 63.35
C LEU A 187 28.17 -17.55 63.51
N LYS A 188 27.54 -18.72 63.66
CA LYS A 188 28.23 -20.00 63.94
C LYS A 188 28.11 -20.99 62.78
N SER A 189 29.10 -21.88 62.63
CA SER A 189 29.05 -22.94 61.60
C SER A 189 28.02 -24.03 61.90
N PRO A 190 27.14 -24.42 60.95
CA PRO A 190 26.16 -25.49 61.12
C PRO A 190 26.72 -26.89 60.79
N ILE A 191 27.82 -26.98 60.02
CA ILE A 191 28.44 -28.25 59.60
C ILE A 191 29.94 -28.26 59.87
N GLN A 192 30.54 -29.46 59.92
CA GLN A 192 31.99 -29.63 59.89
C GLN A 192 32.47 -29.65 58.44
N GLY A 193 33.49 -28.86 58.10
CA GLY A 193 34.00 -28.77 56.74
C GLY A 193 35.10 -27.72 56.59
N THR A 194 35.40 -27.35 55.35
CA THR A 194 36.34 -26.26 55.04
C THR A 194 35.56 -25.07 54.50
N VAL A 195 35.96 -23.86 54.87
CA VAL A 195 35.40 -22.63 54.29
C VAL A 195 35.82 -22.55 52.82
N VAL A 196 34.89 -22.76 51.91
CA VAL A 196 35.10 -22.72 50.45
C VAL A 196 35.03 -21.28 49.94
N GLU A 197 34.21 -20.45 50.58
CA GLU A 197 33.95 -19.07 50.17
C GLU A 197 33.72 -18.22 51.41
N ALA A 198 34.39 -17.07 51.52
CA ALA A 198 34.20 -16.10 52.60
C ALA A 198 34.30 -14.69 52.01
N HIS A 199 33.25 -13.90 52.17
CA HIS A 199 33.19 -12.55 51.63
C HIS A 199 33.70 -11.56 52.69
N ASN A 200 34.84 -10.92 52.41
CA ASN A 200 35.47 -10.00 53.35
C ASN A 200 34.77 -8.62 53.36
N LEU A 201 33.79 -8.49 54.24
CA LEU A 201 32.93 -7.30 54.39
C LEU A 201 33.07 -6.66 55.79
N ILE A 202 34.22 -6.83 56.45
CA ILE A 202 34.48 -6.28 57.78
C ILE A 202 34.32 -4.74 57.75
N GLY A 203 33.53 -4.20 58.68
CA GLY A 203 33.23 -2.78 58.76
C GLY A 203 32.17 -2.28 57.78
N GLN A 204 31.70 -3.11 56.82
CA GLN A 204 30.62 -2.76 55.91
C GLN A 204 29.25 -3.13 56.48
N ARG A 205 28.23 -2.37 56.08
CA ARG A 205 26.83 -2.67 56.39
C ARG A 205 26.30 -3.65 55.36
N VAL A 206 25.83 -4.81 55.82
CA VAL A 206 25.27 -5.88 54.99
C VAL A 206 23.79 -6.03 55.28
N ASP A 207 23.01 -6.29 54.22
CA ASP A 207 21.57 -6.50 54.29
C ASP A 207 21.23 -7.98 54.52
N THR A 208 20.02 -8.25 55.01
CA THR A 208 19.52 -9.61 55.27
C THR A 208 19.60 -10.47 54.01
N GLY A 209 20.12 -11.69 54.14
CA GLY A 209 20.25 -12.65 53.04
C GLY A 209 21.57 -12.55 52.27
N THR A 210 22.41 -11.52 52.52
CA THR A 210 23.74 -11.41 51.90
C THR A 210 24.60 -12.63 52.25
N LEU A 211 25.14 -13.33 51.25
CA LEU A 211 26.01 -14.49 51.41
C LEU A 211 27.32 -14.09 52.12
N LEU A 212 27.61 -14.70 53.26
CA LEU A 212 28.83 -14.42 54.03
C LEU A 212 29.84 -15.56 53.92
N PHE A 213 29.40 -16.80 54.13
CA PHE A 213 30.27 -17.98 54.09
C PHE A 213 29.62 -19.15 53.35
N ARG A 214 30.42 -19.90 52.58
CA ARG A 214 30.09 -21.23 52.08
C ARG A 214 31.05 -22.23 52.68
N ILE A 215 30.53 -23.24 53.34
CA ILE A 215 31.31 -24.30 54.00
C ILE A 215 30.96 -25.60 53.29
N ALA A 216 31.97 -26.41 52.93
CA ALA A 216 31.73 -27.70 52.31
C ALA A 216 32.72 -28.77 52.77
N ASP A 217 32.26 -30.02 52.81
CA ASP A 217 33.09 -31.20 53.00
C ASP A 217 33.68 -31.65 51.65
N ILE A 218 34.96 -31.36 51.44
CA ILE A 218 35.70 -31.62 50.19
C ILE A 218 36.22 -33.07 50.05
N SER A 219 35.81 -33.99 50.93
CA SER A 219 36.21 -35.41 50.88
C SER A 219 35.54 -36.20 49.74
N THR A 220 34.39 -35.74 49.23
CA THR A 220 33.60 -36.41 48.20
C THR A 220 33.26 -35.44 47.06
N LEU A 221 33.61 -35.79 45.82
CA LEU A 221 33.36 -34.97 44.62
C LEU A 221 32.37 -35.67 43.68
N ASN A 222 31.50 -34.88 43.07
CA ASN A 222 30.58 -35.28 42.02
C ASN A 222 31.01 -34.68 40.68
N LEU A 223 30.66 -35.36 39.60
CA LEU A 223 30.64 -34.80 38.26
C LEU A 223 29.19 -34.50 37.89
N GLU A 224 28.93 -33.25 37.50
CA GLU A 224 27.69 -32.87 36.83
C GLU A 224 27.97 -32.68 35.34
N ILE A 225 27.23 -33.40 34.51
CA ILE A 225 27.30 -33.35 33.06
C ILE A 225 25.94 -32.89 32.57
N ASN A 226 25.89 -31.74 31.91
CA ASN A 226 24.68 -31.30 31.19
C ASN A 226 24.91 -31.60 29.71
N THR A 227 24.18 -32.57 29.18
CA THR A 227 24.31 -33.01 27.78
C THR A 227 22.94 -33.05 27.10
N SER A 228 22.88 -33.04 25.77
CA SER A 228 21.59 -33.10 25.07
C SER A 228 20.90 -34.45 25.31
N GLY A 229 19.56 -34.45 25.33
CA GLY A 229 18.76 -35.66 25.53
C GLY A 229 19.09 -36.78 24.54
N PHE A 230 19.54 -36.43 23.33
CA PHE A 230 20.08 -37.37 22.35
C PHE A 230 21.40 -38.03 22.78
N LYS A 231 22.33 -37.29 23.38
CA LYS A 231 23.60 -37.88 23.90
C LYS A 231 23.38 -38.71 25.18
N ALA A 232 22.28 -38.47 25.90
CA ALA A 232 21.89 -39.24 27.07
C ALA A 232 21.07 -40.51 26.75
N LEU A 233 20.57 -40.64 25.51
CA LEU A 233 19.83 -41.81 25.03
C LEU A 233 20.78 -43.02 24.95
N GLY A 234 20.64 -43.93 25.92
CA GLY A 234 21.47 -45.14 26.03
C GLY A 234 22.47 -45.13 27.19
N ILE A 235 22.58 -44.02 27.94
CA ILE A 235 23.39 -43.96 29.17
C ILE A 235 22.55 -44.43 30.34
N GLN A 236 23.05 -45.41 31.10
CA GLN A 236 22.38 -45.96 32.27
C GLN A 236 23.17 -45.70 33.56
N SER A 237 22.47 -45.75 34.69
CA SER A 237 23.13 -45.74 36.01
C SER A 237 24.06 -46.95 36.09
N GLY A 238 25.32 -46.71 36.43
CA GLY A 238 26.39 -47.71 36.44
C GLY A 238 27.41 -47.63 35.31
N ASP A 239 27.18 -46.82 34.26
CA ASP A 239 28.17 -46.63 33.19
C ASP A 239 29.44 -45.96 33.70
N GLU A 240 30.60 -46.44 33.23
CA GLU A 240 31.92 -45.94 33.63
C GLU A 240 32.29 -44.71 32.80
N ILE A 241 32.67 -43.63 33.51
CA ILE A 241 33.17 -42.39 32.94
C ILE A 241 34.67 -42.34 33.17
N VAL A 242 35.43 -42.29 32.08
CA VAL A 242 36.89 -42.18 32.13
C VAL A 242 37.31 -40.76 31.77
N ILE A 243 38.06 -40.12 32.68
CA ILE A 243 38.69 -38.82 32.46
C ILE A 243 40.20 -39.05 32.28
N ALA A 244 40.59 -39.31 31.04
CA ALA A 244 41.97 -39.67 30.70
C ALA A 244 42.99 -38.56 31.05
N SER A 245 42.59 -37.28 31.01
CA SER A 245 43.47 -36.15 31.28
C SER A 245 43.94 -36.04 32.74
N ARG A 246 43.20 -36.63 33.69
CA ARG A 246 43.42 -36.46 35.14
C ARG A 246 43.55 -37.78 35.91
N ASN A 247 43.65 -38.91 35.20
CA ASN A 247 43.62 -40.26 35.77
C ASN A 247 42.50 -40.42 36.81
N ALA A 248 41.29 -40.02 36.43
CA ALA A 248 40.14 -40.08 37.31
C ALA A 248 39.02 -40.93 36.69
N LYS A 249 38.34 -41.69 37.55
CA LYS A 249 37.22 -42.54 37.19
C LYS A 249 36.00 -42.17 38.01
N ALA A 250 34.87 -42.09 37.32
CA ALA A 250 33.59 -41.80 37.95
C ALA A 250 32.52 -42.75 37.43
N LYS A 251 31.50 -42.98 38.26
CA LYS A 251 30.40 -43.87 37.93
C LYS A 251 29.10 -43.11 37.93
N VAL A 252 28.32 -43.27 36.86
CA VAL A 252 27.01 -42.61 36.72
C VAL A 252 26.09 -43.10 37.83
N THR A 253 25.61 -42.20 38.68
CA THR A 253 24.67 -42.50 39.76
C THR A 253 23.24 -42.18 39.37
N GLY A 254 23.02 -41.17 38.51
CA GLY A 254 21.68 -40.81 38.05
C GLY A 254 21.68 -40.04 36.74
N VAL A 255 20.73 -40.38 35.87
CA VAL A 255 20.45 -39.66 34.62
C VAL A 255 19.03 -39.11 34.70
N SER A 256 18.85 -37.79 34.60
CA SER A 256 17.50 -37.22 34.52
C SER A 256 16.84 -37.62 33.20
N GLN A 257 15.59 -38.10 33.24
CA GLN A 257 14.84 -38.41 32.01
C GLN A 257 14.62 -37.12 31.19
N ALA A 258 15.14 -37.08 29.96
CA ALA A 258 14.80 -36.04 29.01
C ALA A 258 13.42 -36.36 28.38
N VAL A 259 12.48 -35.41 28.45
CA VAL A 259 11.12 -35.59 27.91
C VAL A 259 11.13 -35.58 26.36
N SER A 260 12.22 -35.10 25.73
CA SER A 260 12.47 -35.22 24.29
C SER A 260 13.98 -35.18 23.97
N ALA A 261 14.37 -35.59 22.76
CA ALA A 261 15.77 -35.55 22.29
C ALA A 261 16.39 -34.13 22.26
N SER A 262 15.55 -33.09 22.29
CA SER A 262 15.95 -31.67 22.25
C SER A 262 16.17 -31.02 23.62
N GLN A 263 15.78 -31.68 24.72
CA GLN A 263 15.95 -31.16 26.07
C GLN A 263 17.25 -31.68 26.69
N SER A 264 17.96 -30.84 27.44
CA SER A 264 19.18 -31.24 28.15
C SER A 264 18.87 -32.26 29.25
N ALA A 265 19.59 -33.38 29.25
CA ALA A 265 19.63 -34.32 30.36
C ALA A 265 20.83 -33.99 31.26
N ARG A 266 20.58 -33.92 32.57
CA ARG A 266 21.62 -33.83 33.59
C ARG A 266 22.00 -35.24 34.04
N ILE A 267 23.27 -35.57 33.87
CA ILE A 267 23.88 -36.80 34.36
C ILE A 267 24.72 -36.44 35.57
N ARG A 268 24.49 -37.15 36.67
CA ARG A 268 25.31 -37.09 37.89
C ARG A 268 26.13 -38.36 37.99
N ALA A 269 27.41 -38.20 38.26
CA ALA A 269 28.32 -39.28 38.54
C ALA A 269 29.11 -38.99 39.81
N VAL A 270 29.35 -40.02 40.62
CA VAL A 270 30.20 -39.92 41.81
C VAL A 270 31.61 -40.33 41.40
N VAL A 271 32.61 -39.53 41.80
CA VAL A 271 34.01 -39.84 41.54
C VAL A 271 34.47 -40.94 42.49
N GLU A 272 34.82 -42.10 41.96
CA GLU A 272 35.33 -43.24 42.76
C GLU A 272 36.85 -43.14 42.93
N GLU A 273 37.57 -42.72 41.88
CA GLU A 273 39.00 -42.47 41.90
C GLU A 273 39.27 -40.99 41.57
N ARG A 274 39.68 -40.22 42.59
CA ARG A 274 39.82 -38.76 42.51
C ARG A 274 40.92 -38.28 41.55
N GLY A 275 41.97 -39.06 41.35
CA GLY A 275 43.15 -38.62 40.58
C GLY A 275 43.64 -37.24 41.05
N THR A 276 43.91 -36.34 40.11
CA THR A 276 44.30 -34.94 40.40
C THR A 276 43.15 -33.93 40.20
N LEU A 277 41.89 -34.34 40.34
CA LEU A 277 40.73 -33.46 40.11
C LEU A 277 40.61 -32.35 41.17
N GLN A 278 40.41 -31.12 40.69
CA GLN A 278 40.13 -29.96 41.54
C GLN A 278 38.66 -29.55 41.48
N MET A 279 38.14 -28.99 42.58
CA MET A 279 36.76 -28.49 42.66
C MET A 279 36.58 -27.31 41.69
N GLY A 280 35.48 -27.30 40.93
CA GLY A 280 35.17 -26.24 39.94
C GLY A 280 35.86 -26.41 38.59
N GLU A 281 36.71 -27.43 38.41
CA GLU A 281 37.35 -27.73 37.12
C GLU A 281 36.33 -28.29 36.12
N VAL A 282 36.38 -27.84 34.86
CA VAL A 282 35.61 -28.41 33.75
C VAL A 282 36.52 -29.35 32.96
N VAL A 283 36.16 -30.63 32.93
CA VAL A 283 36.98 -31.69 32.31
C VAL A 283 36.20 -32.38 31.20
N THR A 284 36.89 -32.74 30.11
CA THR A 284 36.31 -33.55 29.05
C THR A 284 36.37 -35.02 29.44
N ALA A 285 35.22 -35.68 29.42
CA ALA A 285 35.05 -37.07 29.80
C ALA A 285 34.56 -37.90 28.62
N THR A 286 34.96 -39.17 28.57
CA THR A 286 34.48 -40.13 27.57
C THR A 286 33.60 -41.18 28.24
N ILE A 287 32.39 -41.37 27.72
CA ILE A 287 31.47 -42.42 28.17
C ILE A 287 31.52 -43.58 27.20
N GLN A 288 31.81 -44.79 27.70
CA GLN A 288 31.74 -46.03 26.93
C GLN A 288 30.34 -46.63 27.06
N ALA A 289 29.39 -46.21 26.22
CA ALA A 289 28.03 -46.73 26.20
C ALA A 289 27.87 -47.90 25.21
N LYS A 290 27.26 -49.01 25.64
CA LYS A 290 26.86 -50.12 24.75
C LYS A 290 25.48 -49.84 24.13
N LEU A 291 25.45 -49.17 22.96
CA LEU A 291 24.19 -48.90 22.26
C LEU A 291 23.66 -50.15 21.55
N LYS A 292 22.44 -50.60 21.89
CA LYS A 292 21.66 -51.55 21.07
C LYS A 292 20.83 -50.79 20.03
N PRO A 293 20.79 -51.21 18.75
CA PRO A 293 20.06 -50.48 17.72
C PRO A 293 18.58 -50.89 17.75
N LYS A 294 17.68 -49.97 18.12
CA LYS A 294 16.24 -50.08 17.83
C LYS A 294 15.50 -48.78 18.17
N VAL A 295 15.40 -47.83 17.23
CA VAL A 295 14.21 -46.96 17.04
C VAL A 295 14.18 -46.50 15.58
N GLN A 296 13.01 -46.66 14.96
CA GLN A 296 12.69 -46.39 13.56
C GLN A 296 12.69 -44.88 13.20
N ASP A 297 13.18 -44.59 11.98
CA ASP A 297 12.77 -43.51 11.07
C ASP A 297 12.96 -42.01 11.39
N LYS A 298 14.04 -41.59 12.07
CA LYS A 298 14.47 -40.17 12.01
C LYS A 298 15.99 -40.01 11.94
N THR A 299 16.50 -39.70 10.76
CA THR A 299 17.92 -39.38 10.49
C THR A 299 18.28 -37.96 10.93
N LEU A 300 19.48 -37.79 11.49
CA LEU A 300 20.03 -36.50 11.91
C LEU A 300 20.76 -35.84 10.72
N TRP A 301 20.57 -34.53 10.54
CA TRP A 301 21.05 -33.79 9.38
C TRP A 301 21.69 -32.45 9.77
N GLN A 302 22.76 -32.04 9.08
CA GLN A 302 23.37 -30.71 9.23
C GLN A 302 23.05 -29.79 8.04
N VAL A 303 22.58 -28.57 8.33
CA VAL A 303 22.29 -27.51 7.34
C VAL A 303 22.94 -26.18 7.75
N PRO A 304 23.25 -25.26 6.82
CA PRO A 304 23.76 -23.94 7.17
C PRO A 304 22.77 -23.13 8.02
N SER A 305 23.24 -22.44 9.08
CA SER A 305 22.38 -21.70 10.02
C SER A 305 21.52 -20.62 9.35
N ARG A 306 22.00 -20.05 8.24
CA ARG A 306 21.30 -19.05 7.42
C ARG A 306 20.06 -19.58 6.68
N ALA A 307 19.88 -20.90 6.60
CA ALA A 307 18.74 -21.54 5.96
C ALA A 307 17.49 -21.63 6.85
N LEU A 308 17.62 -21.32 8.15
CA LEU A 308 16.52 -21.37 9.12
C LEU A 308 15.65 -20.11 9.02
N THR A 309 14.34 -20.30 8.87
CA THR A 309 13.33 -19.23 8.92
C THR A 309 12.32 -19.51 10.02
N SER A 310 11.77 -18.46 10.65
CA SER A 310 10.67 -18.60 11.62
C SER A 310 9.33 -18.54 10.88
N TRP A 311 8.47 -19.53 11.07
CA TRP A 311 7.11 -19.56 10.52
C TRP A 311 6.14 -20.04 11.60
N LYS A 312 5.13 -19.22 11.92
CA LYS A 312 4.14 -19.49 12.99
C LYS A 312 4.78 -19.87 14.34
N GLY A 313 5.91 -19.26 14.69
CA GLY A 313 6.60 -19.53 15.96
C GLY A 313 7.42 -20.83 15.98
N GLN A 314 7.58 -21.53 14.85
CA GLN A 314 8.42 -22.71 14.70
C GLN A 314 9.52 -22.47 13.65
N SER A 315 10.69 -23.08 13.84
CA SER A 315 11.76 -23.05 12.83
C SER A 315 11.37 -23.90 11.63
N ALA A 316 11.62 -23.42 10.42
CA ALA A 316 11.31 -24.10 9.17
C ALA A 316 12.44 -23.89 8.16
N ILE A 317 12.55 -24.80 7.18
CA ILE A 317 13.48 -24.69 6.05
C ILE A 317 12.73 -24.87 4.73
N PHE A 318 13.26 -24.29 3.66
CA PHE A 318 12.73 -24.48 2.32
C PHE A 318 13.54 -25.56 1.59
N ILE A 319 12.87 -26.65 1.22
CA ILE A 319 13.48 -27.81 0.55
C ILE A 319 13.03 -27.84 -0.91
N LEU A 320 13.96 -28.16 -1.80
CA LEU A 320 13.68 -28.38 -3.21
C LEU A 320 13.18 -29.82 -3.44
N SER A 321 11.91 -29.98 -3.79
CA SER A 321 11.28 -31.26 -4.17
C SER A 321 10.98 -31.31 -5.67
N SER A 322 10.69 -32.49 -6.22
CA SER A 322 10.35 -32.70 -7.65
C SER A 322 9.12 -31.91 -8.11
N THR A 323 8.32 -31.41 -7.18
CA THR A 323 7.10 -30.61 -7.40
C THR A 323 7.26 -29.12 -7.08
N GLY A 324 8.44 -28.65 -6.66
CA GLY A 324 8.72 -27.24 -6.33
C GLY A 324 9.43 -27.05 -4.98
N VAL A 325 9.56 -25.80 -4.55
CA VAL A 325 10.10 -25.46 -3.22
C VAL A 325 9.00 -25.60 -2.18
N VAL A 326 9.21 -26.45 -1.17
CA VAL A 326 8.26 -26.73 -0.10
C VAL A 326 8.83 -26.25 1.23
N LEU A 327 8.01 -25.51 1.99
CA LEU A 327 8.34 -25.13 3.37
C LEU A 327 8.10 -26.34 4.28
N GLN A 328 9.14 -26.79 4.96
CA GLN A 328 9.06 -27.92 5.88
C GLN A 328 9.44 -27.45 7.30
N PRO A 329 8.54 -27.64 8.28
CA PRO A 329 8.87 -27.33 9.67
C PRO A 329 9.99 -28.27 10.16
N VAL A 330 10.95 -27.71 10.88
CA VAL A 330 12.11 -28.46 11.40
C VAL A 330 12.35 -28.13 12.86
N SER A 331 12.73 -29.16 13.62
CA SER A 331 13.20 -28.98 14.99
C SER A 331 14.72 -28.83 14.97
N VAL A 332 15.19 -27.64 15.35
CA VAL A 332 16.61 -27.30 15.47
C VAL A 332 17.16 -27.91 16.78
N ILE A 333 18.21 -28.72 16.67
CA ILE A 333 18.83 -29.44 17.80
C ILE A 333 19.99 -28.62 18.39
N SER A 334 20.82 -28.03 17.53
CA SER A 334 21.91 -27.13 17.91
C SER A 334 22.25 -26.22 16.73
N SER A 335 22.60 -24.95 16.99
CA SER A 335 23.00 -23.99 15.97
C SER A 335 24.31 -23.34 16.37
N ASP A 336 25.35 -23.51 15.54
CA ASP A 336 26.59 -22.74 15.59
C ASP A 336 26.51 -21.57 14.58
N ASP A 337 27.52 -20.69 14.56
CA ASP A 337 27.54 -19.51 13.66
C ASP A 337 27.45 -19.89 12.16
N ASP A 338 27.93 -21.07 11.76
CA ASP A 338 27.93 -21.53 10.35
C ASP A 338 26.99 -22.71 10.05
N LEU A 339 26.79 -23.66 10.99
CA LEU A 339 26.01 -24.88 10.78
C LEU A 339 25.01 -25.14 11.91
N ALA A 340 23.78 -25.50 11.53
CA ALA A 340 22.70 -25.94 12.40
C ALA A 340 22.38 -27.43 12.17
N SER A 341 22.34 -28.20 13.26
CA SER A 341 21.89 -29.59 13.24
C SER A 341 20.37 -29.62 13.40
N ILE A 342 19.69 -30.19 12.41
CA ILE A 342 18.22 -30.25 12.36
C ILE A 342 17.73 -31.70 12.33
N GLN A 343 16.53 -31.90 12.88
CA GLN A 343 15.81 -33.17 12.73
C GLN A 343 14.64 -32.96 11.77
N ALA A 344 14.71 -33.66 10.63
CA ALA A 344 13.71 -33.57 9.57
C ALA A 344 13.69 -34.90 8.77
N PRO A 345 12.52 -35.37 8.29
CA PRO A 345 12.45 -36.49 7.36
C PRO A 345 12.93 -36.03 5.98
N LEU A 346 14.24 -35.99 5.79
CA LEU A 346 14.91 -35.64 4.54
C LEU A 346 15.47 -36.90 3.87
N SER A 347 15.45 -36.93 2.55
CA SER A 347 16.16 -37.94 1.76
C SER A 347 17.63 -37.54 1.57
N SER A 348 18.52 -38.54 1.49
CA SER A 348 19.94 -38.33 1.18
C SER A 348 20.05 -37.60 -0.17
N GLY A 349 20.61 -36.38 -0.17
CA GLY A 349 20.76 -35.51 -1.35
C GLY A 349 19.77 -34.34 -1.47
N ALA A 350 18.93 -34.08 -0.47
CA ALA A 350 18.04 -32.91 -0.44
C ALA A 350 18.82 -31.57 -0.51
N LYS A 351 18.26 -30.57 -1.19
CA LYS A 351 18.83 -29.23 -1.39
C LYS A 351 18.01 -28.20 -0.60
N VAL A 352 18.67 -27.39 0.24
CA VAL A 352 18.02 -26.42 1.15
C VAL A 352 18.40 -24.98 0.76
N ALA A 353 17.41 -24.08 0.69
CA ALA A 353 17.63 -22.68 0.31
C ALA A 353 18.28 -21.86 1.45
N VAL A 354 19.37 -21.15 1.14
CA VAL A 354 20.23 -20.47 2.15
C VAL A 354 20.08 -18.94 2.14
N THR A 355 19.64 -18.34 1.04
CA THR A 355 19.47 -16.88 0.91
C THR A 355 18.20 -16.56 0.11
N GLY A 356 17.28 -15.75 0.66
CA GLY A 356 16.00 -15.48 -0.02
C GLY A 356 15.27 -14.16 0.27
N ILE A 357 15.59 -13.40 1.33
CA ILE A 357 14.89 -12.11 1.59
C ILE A 357 15.65 -10.91 1.00
N ALA A 358 16.98 -11.00 0.87
CA ALA A 358 17.81 -9.97 0.24
C ALA A 358 17.68 -9.88 -1.30
N SER A 359 16.99 -10.83 -1.94
CA SER A 359 16.69 -10.81 -3.40
C SER A 359 15.39 -10.06 -3.71
N LEU A 360 14.42 -10.05 -2.79
CA LEU A 360 13.17 -9.30 -2.95
C LEU A 360 13.41 -7.79 -3.07
N ARG A 361 14.37 -7.21 -2.34
CA ARG A 361 14.70 -5.77 -2.48
C ARG A 361 15.21 -5.36 -3.86
N LYS A 362 16.00 -6.23 -4.53
CA LYS A 362 16.47 -5.97 -5.90
C LYS A 362 15.31 -6.09 -6.89
N LEU A 363 14.42 -7.05 -6.65
CA LEU A 363 13.19 -7.22 -7.43
C LEU A 363 12.24 -6.03 -7.24
N VAL A 364 12.05 -5.54 -6.01
CA VAL A 364 11.23 -4.35 -5.72
C VAL A 364 11.83 -3.11 -6.39
N LEU A 365 13.15 -2.94 -6.36
CA LEU A 365 13.82 -1.85 -7.07
C LEU A 365 13.68 -1.98 -8.59
N ALA A 366 13.80 -3.20 -9.14
CA ALA A 366 13.55 -3.46 -10.56
C ALA A 366 12.09 -3.18 -10.94
N MET A 367 11.13 -3.51 -10.07
CA MET A 367 9.72 -3.15 -10.23
C MET A 367 9.52 -1.63 -10.16
N ALA A 368 10.23 -0.92 -9.28
CA ALA A 368 10.18 0.54 -9.22
C ALA A 368 10.73 1.16 -10.53
N ILE A 369 11.82 0.63 -11.09
CA ILE A 369 12.35 1.06 -12.39
C ILE A 369 11.33 0.78 -13.51
N ALA A 370 10.75 -0.42 -13.53
CA ALA A 370 9.71 -0.76 -14.50
C ALA A 370 8.50 0.18 -14.36
N LEU A 371 8.09 0.50 -13.14
CA LEU A 371 7.04 1.47 -12.84
C LEU A 371 7.38 2.85 -13.38
N VAL A 372 8.63 3.32 -13.23
CA VAL A 372 9.08 4.57 -13.82
C VAL A 372 8.94 4.50 -15.34
N LEU A 373 9.46 3.46 -16.00
CA LEU A 373 9.38 3.32 -17.46
C LEU A 373 7.93 3.31 -17.98
N PHE A 374 7.06 2.52 -17.36
CA PHE A 374 5.63 2.50 -17.68
C PHE A 374 4.94 3.82 -17.37
N GLY A 375 5.37 4.49 -16.30
CA GLY A 375 4.85 5.77 -15.86
C GLY A 375 5.19 6.91 -16.82
N ILE A 376 6.45 6.98 -17.29
CA ILE A 376 6.84 7.98 -18.29
C ILE A 376 6.11 7.69 -19.61
N HIS A 377 5.95 6.42 -20.01
CA HIS A 377 5.13 6.07 -21.16
C HIS A 377 3.66 6.50 -20.97
N ALA A 378 3.08 6.28 -19.78
CA ALA A 378 1.73 6.73 -19.46
C ALA A 378 1.61 8.25 -19.52
N TRP A 379 2.54 9.00 -18.90
CA TRP A 379 2.63 10.46 -19.00
C TRP A 379 2.61 10.93 -20.45
N MET A 380 3.45 10.35 -21.31
CA MET A 380 3.58 10.79 -22.71
C MET A 380 2.36 10.45 -23.58
N THR A 381 1.54 9.48 -23.18
CA THR A 381 0.41 8.99 -23.99
C THR A 381 -0.96 9.35 -23.42
N LEU A 382 -1.02 9.90 -22.21
CA LEU A 382 -2.27 10.27 -21.56
C LEU A 382 -2.92 11.43 -22.33
N PRO A 383 -4.22 11.33 -22.69
CA PRO A 383 -4.91 12.43 -23.38
C PRO A 383 -4.95 13.68 -22.50
N ILE A 384 -4.59 14.83 -23.05
CA ILE A 384 -4.56 16.12 -22.32
C ILE A 384 -5.73 16.99 -22.80
N ASP A 385 -6.47 17.56 -21.85
CA ASP A 385 -7.52 18.54 -22.14
C ASP A 385 -7.60 19.62 -21.05
N ALA A 386 -8.34 20.69 -21.27
CA ALA A 386 -8.55 21.75 -20.28
C ALA A 386 -9.55 21.28 -19.21
N PHE A 387 -10.63 20.62 -19.62
CA PHE A 387 -11.73 20.19 -18.77
C PHE A 387 -12.09 18.71 -19.02
N PRO A 388 -12.66 18.01 -18.02
CA PRO A 388 -13.30 16.72 -18.27
C PRO A 388 -14.51 16.90 -19.20
N ASP A 389 -14.90 15.82 -19.90
CA ASP A 389 -16.11 15.84 -20.72
C ASP A 389 -17.36 15.85 -19.83
N ILE A 390 -17.93 17.03 -19.65
CA ILE A 390 -19.16 17.25 -18.88
C ILE A 390 -20.44 16.91 -19.66
N SER A 391 -20.31 16.65 -20.96
CA SER A 391 -21.46 16.49 -21.85
C SER A 391 -22.19 15.17 -21.57
N PRO A 392 -23.53 15.14 -21.59
CA PRO A 392 -24.25 13.88 -21.56
C PRO A 392 -23.97 13.08 -22.84
N THR A 393 -24.16 11.76 -22.79
CA THR A 393 -24.22 10.98 -24.02
C THR A 393 -25.47 11.41 -24.77
N GLN A 394 -25.28 12.08 -25.90
CA GLN A 394 -26.37 12.58 -26.73
C GLN A 394 -26.16 12.19 -28.18
N VAL A 395 -27.27 12.02 -28.90
CA VAL A 395 -27.29 11.80 -30.34
C VAL A 395 -28.20 12.85 -30.96
N LYS A 396 -27.70 13.54 -31.97
CA LYS A 396 -28.43 14.58 -32.67
C LYS A 396 -28.82 14.12 -34.07
N ILE A 397 -30.04 14.44 -34.49
CA ILE A 397 -30.59 14.24 -35.83
C ILE A 397 -30.83 15.64 -36.41
N ILE A 398 -30.24 15.91 -37.57
CA ILE A 398 -30.44 17.17 -38.29
C ILE A 398 -31.04 16.84 -39.65
N LEU A 399 -32.23 17.36 -39.91
CA LEU A 399 -32.92 17.23 -41.19
C LEU A 399 -33.13 18.62 -41.80
N LYS A 400 -32.86 18.73 -43.10
CA LYS A 400 -33.12 19.90 -43.93
C LYS A 400 -34.32 19.61 -44.81
N ILE A 401 -35.35 20.44 -44.70
CA ILE A 401 -36.61 20.32 -45.45
C ILE A 401 -36.95 21.69 -46.05
N PRO A 402 -36.26 22.11 -47.12
CA PRO A 402 -36.40 23.46 -47.66
C PRO A 402 -37.85 23.79 -48.02
N GLY A 403 -38.30 24.99 -47.65
CA GLY A 403 -39.62 25.51 -48.02
C GLY A 403 -40.73 25.29 -47.00
N MET A 404 -40.53 24.50 -45.93
CA MET A 404 -41.53 24.32 -44.87
C MET A 404 -41.43 25.37 -43.76
N THR A 405 -42.59 25.82 -43.26
CA THR A 405 -42.65 26.68 -42.07
C THR A 405 -42.27 25.91 -40.80
N PRO A 406 -41.85 26.57 -39.71
CA PRO A 406 -41.53 25.89 -38.45
C PRO A 406 -42.66 24.97 -37.94
N GLU A 407 -43.92 25.37 -38.12
CA GLU A 407 -45.10 24.60 -37.70
C GLU A 407 -45.29 23.35 -38.56
N GLU A 408 -45.08 23.46 -39.87
CA GLU A 408 -45.12 22.31 -40.78
C GLU A 408 -43.98 21.33 -40.49
N VAL A 409 -42.77 21.83 -40.23
CA VAL A 409 -41.63 21.02 -39.81
C VAL A 409 -41.94 20.30 -38.51
N GLU A 410 -42.54 20.98 -37.53
CA GLU A 410 -42.93 20.35 -36.27
C GLU A 410 -43.93 19.21 -36.50
N GLN A 411 -45.04 19.51 -37.18
CA GLN A 411 -46.16 18.57 -37.31
C GLN A 411 -45.84 17.39 -38.24
N ARG A 412 -45.10 17.62 -39.33
CA ARG A 412 -44.88 16.61 -40.38
C ARG A 412 -43.55 15.86 -40.25
N VAL A 413 -42.58 16.41 -39.52
CA VAL A 413 -41.23 15.82 -39.42
C VAL A 413 -40.87 15.54 -37.97
N VAL A 414 -40.85 16.56 -37.13
CA VAL A 414 -40.33 16.43 -35.75
C VAL A 414 -41.21 15.54 -34.91
N ARG A 415 -42.52 15.82 -34.81
CA ARG A 415 -43.44 15.08 -33.94
C ARG A 415 -43.49 13.58 -34.27
N PRO A 416 -43.58 13.14 -35.54
CA PRO A 416 -43.50 11.71 -35.86
C PRO A 416 -42.16 11.08 -35.44
N ILE A 417 -41.04 11.75 -35.68
CA ILE A 417 -39.71 11.25 -35.27
C ILE A 417 -39.63 11.16 -33.74
N GLU A 418 -40.10 12.17 -33.01
CA GLU A 418 -40.11 12.15 -31.55
C GLU A 418 -40.89 10.96 -30.99
N ILE A 419 -42.09 10.69 -31.52
CA ILE A 419 -42.92 9.56 -31.10
C ILE A 419 -42.16 8.24 -31.30
N GLU A 420 -41.48 8.06 -32.43
CA GLU A 420 -40.66 6.86 -32.67
C GLU A 420 -39.46 6.79 -31.72
N MET A 421 -38.79 7.91 -31.46
CA MET A 421 -37.66 7.97 -30.54
C MET A 421 -38.07 7.74 -29.08
N LEU A 422 -39.33 8.01 -28.70
CA LEU A 422 -39.86 7.73 -27.37
C LEU A 422 -39.88 6.23 -27.03
N SER A 423 -39.71 5.32 -28.00
CA SER A 423 -39.62 3.88 -27.73
C SER A 423 -38.21 3.43 -27.30
N ILE A 424 -37.19 4.28 -27.46
CA ILE A 424 -35.80 3.89 -27.25
C ILE A 424 -35.49 3.73 -25.75
N PRO A 425 -34.87 2.60 -25.32
CA PRO A 425 -34.48 2.40 -23.94
C PRO A 425 -33.30 3.29 -23.54
N LYS A 426 -33.16 3.59 -22.24
CA LYS A 426 -32.12 4.46 -21.66
C LYS A 426 -32.11 5.91 -22.17
N LYS A 427 -33.14 6.34 -22.89
CA LYS A 427 -33.33 7.76 -23.23
C LYS A 427 -33.75 8.50 -21.95
N ARG A 428 -33.14 9.65 -21.71
CA ARG A 428 -33.45 10.52 -20.58
C ARG A 428 -34.39 11.63 -20.99
N ILE A 429 -34.07 12.33 -22.09
CA ILE A 429 -34.89 13.41 -22.63
C ILE A 429 -34.71 13.52 -24.15
N VAL A 430 -35.81 13.82 -24.85
CA VAL A 430 -35.82 14.19 -26.26
C VAL A 430 -36.14 15.68 -26.33
N ARG A 431 -35.27 16.44 -27.01
CA ARG A 431 -35.43 17.88 -27.23
C ARG A 431 -35.42 18.13 -28.72
N SER A 432 -36.32 18.97 -29.21
CA SER A 432 -36.37 19.35 -30.62
C SER A 432 -36.47 20.84 -30.79
N VAL A 433 -35.94 21.32 -31.91
CA VAL A 433 -36.04 22.70 -32.36
C VAL A 433 -36.43 22.70 -33.82
N SER A 434 -37.63 23.20 -34.11
CA SER A 434 -38.14 23.42 -35.45
C SER A 434 -37.83 24.84 -35.90
N LYS A 435 -37.14 24.97 -37.02
CA LYS A 435 -36.85 26.26 -37.69
C LYS A 435 -37.33 26.17 -39.13
N TYR A 436 -37.39 27.32 -39.81
CA TYR A 436 -37.74 27.37 -41.23
C TYR A 436 -36.82 26.44 -42.05
N GLY A 437 -37.41 25.38 -42.60
CA GLY A 437 -36.75 24.32 -43.34
C GLY A 437 -35.68 23.50 -42.63
N ILE A 438 -35.60 23.52 -41.29
CA ILE A 438 -34.63 22.74 -40.51
C ILE A 438 -35.32 22.12 -39.27
N ALA A 439 -35.10 20.82 -39.06
CA ALA A 439 -35.40 20.13 -37.82
C ALA A 439 -34.10 19.71 -37.12
N ASP A 440 -33.93 20.11 -35.86
CA ASP A 440 -32.81 19.73 -35.00
C ASP A 440 -33.35 18.98 -33.78
N ILE A 441 -33.12 17.66 -33.72
CA ILE A 441 -33.64 16.79 -32.67
C ILE A 441 -32.45 16.21 -31.91
N THR A 442 -32.40 16.45 -30.60
CA THR A 442 -31.34 15.96 -29.71
C THR A 442 -31.94 14.98 -28.70
N ILE A 443 -31.41 13.76 -28.68
CA ILE A 443 -31.79 12.71 -27.73
C ILE A 443 -30.64 12.54 -26.74
N ASP A 444 -30.89 12.84 -25.47
CA ASP A 444 -29.96 12.59 -24.38
C ASP A 444 -30.25 11.20 -23.78
N PHE A 445 -29.20 10.46 -23.46
CA PHE A 445 -29.26 9.16 -22.82
C PHE A 445 -28.80 9.21 -21.37
N ASP A 446 -29.18 8.19 -20.60
CA ASP A 446 -28.67 7.95 -19.25
C ASP A 446 -27.15 7.79 -19.26
N GLU A 447 -26.51 8.16 -18.16
CA GLU A 447 -25.06 8.10 -18.03
C GLU A 447 -24.53 6.66 -18.18
N GLY A 448 -23.33 6.53 -18.75
CA GLY A 448 -22.72 5.22 -19.06
C GLY A 448 -23.29 4.51 -20.29
N THR A 449 -24.30 5.07 -20.97
CA THR A 449 -24.78 4.53 -22.24
C THR A 449 -23.71 4.69 -23.33
N ASP A 450 -23.41 3.59 -24.03
CA ASP A 450 -22.53 3.62 -25.20
C ASP A 450 -23.16 4.42 -26.34
N ILE A 451 -22.41 5.41 -26.83
CA ILE A 451 -22.83 6.30 -27.91
C ILE A 451 -23.02 5.56 -29.23
N TYR A 452 -22.22 4.54 -29.52
CA TYR A 452 -22.35 3.78 -30.76
C TYR A 452 -23.61 2.93 -30.77
N TRP A 453 -23.89 2.27 -29.65
CA TRP A 453 -25.17 1.59 -29.43
C TRP A 453 -26.36 2.56 -29.55
N ALA A 454 -26.31 3.72 -28.89
CA ALA A 454 -27.38 4.72 -28.95
C ALA A 454 -27.64 5.21 -30.39
N ARG A 455 -26.56 5.48 -31.14
CA ARG A 455 -26.65 5.87 -32.56
C ARG A 455 -27.23 4.76 -33.43
N GLN A 456 -26.85 3.52 -33.18
CA GLN A 456 -27.39 2.38 -33.91
C GLN A 456 -28.89 2.26 -33.68
N GLN A 457 -29.35 2.32 -32.42
CA GLN A 457 -30.78 2.28 -32.09
C GLN A 457 -31.56 3.41 -32.77
N ILE A 458 -31.03 4.63 -32.76
CA ILE A 458 -31.67 5.76 -33.45
C ILE A 458 -31.65 5.57 -34.96
N SER A 459 -30.54 5.09 -35.54
CA SER A 459 -30.43 4.86 -36.97
C SER A 459 -31.43 3.81 -37.46
N GLU A 460 -31.63 2.73 -36.70
CA GLU A 460 -32.60 1.67 -37.03
C GLU A 460 -34.03 2.24 -37.10
N ARG A 461 -34.41 3.06 -36.12
CA ARG A 461 -35.73 3.72 -36.07
C ARG A 461 -35.90 4.79 -37.15
N LEU A 462 -34.88 5.63 -37.33
CA LEU A 462 -34.90 6.70 -38.33
C LEU A 462 -34.99 6.13 -39.75
N ASN A 463 -34.25 5.06 -40.04
CA ASN A 463 -34.29 4.40 -41.35
C ASN A 463 -35.64 3.74 -41.63
N ALA A 464 -36.32 3.20 -40.61
CA ALA A 464 -37.67 2.67 -40.75
C ALA A 464 -38.67 3.76 -41.14
N PHE A 465 -38.52 4.96 -40.57
CA PHE A 465 -39.43 6.10 -40.80
C PHE A 465 -39.04 6.99 -41.99
N THR A 466 -37.87 6.77 -42.61
CA THR A 466 -37.36 7.64 -43.70
C THR A 466 -38.32 7.71 -44.89
N LYS A 467 -39.11 6.66 -45.14
CA LYS A 467 -40.09 6.63 -46.25
C LYS A 467 -41.32 7.50 -46.00
N ASP A 468 -41.64 7.77 -44.74
CA ASP A 468 -42.80 8.57 -44.34
C ASP A 468 -42.46 10.06 -44.25
N LEU A 469 -41.18 10.42 -44.37
CA LEU A 469 -40.73 11.80 -44.40
C LEU A 469 -41.20 12.50 -45.69
N PRO A 470 -41.52 13.81 -45.63
CA PRO A 470 -41.87 14.58 -46.81
C PRO A 470 -40.79 14.52 -47.90
N PRO A 471 -41.19 14.48 -49.19
CA PRO A 471 -40.24 14.45 -50.29
C PRO A 471 -39.35 15.70 -50.26
N GLY A 472 -38.03 15.50 -50.42
CA GLY A 472 -37.03 16.57 -50.33
C GLY A 472 -36.41 16.75 -48.94
N ALA A 473 -36.85 16.00 -47.93
CA ALA A 473 -36.14 15.91 -46.66
C ALA A 473 -34.77 15.24 -46.86
N THR A 474 -33.71 15.89 -46.42
CA THR A 474 -32.33 15.39 -46.50
C THR A 474 -31.63 15.55 -45.15
N GLY A 475 -30.61 14.75 -44.86
CA GLY A 475 -29.88 14.80 -43.60
C GLY A 475 -29.88 13.45 -42.88
N GLY A 476 -29.76 13.48 -41.56
CA GLY A 476 -29.71 12.27 -40.74
C GLY A 476 -29.00 12.50 -39.42
N LEU A 477 -28.27 11.49 -38.97
CA LEU A 477 -27.47 11.55 -37.74
C LEU A 477 -26.33 12.56 -37.88
N ALA A 478 -26.26 13.52 -36.96
CA ALA A 478 -25.12 14.41 -36.82
C ALA A 478 -23.85 13.64 -36.39
N PRO A 479 -22.65 14.21 -36.54
CA PRO A 479 -21.40 13.60 -36.07
C PRO A 479 -21.36 13.35 -34.56
N ILE A 480 -20.38 12.56 -34.11
CA ILE A 480 -20.16 12.26 -32.67
C ILE A 480 -19.41 13.41 -32.02
N THR A 481 -20.12 14.51 -31.81
CA THR A 481 -19.59 15.77 -31.25
C THR A 481 -20.39 16.18 -30.01
N THR A 482 -19.72 16.88 -29.11
CA THR A 482 -20.30 17.57 -27.95
C THR A 482 -20.29 19.08 -28.17
N PRO A 483 -21.00 19.88 -27.36
CA PRO A 483 -20.86 21.35 -27.40
C PRO A 483 -19.43 21.83 -27.18
N LEU A 484 -18.60 21.03 -26.50
CA LEU A 484 -17.18 21.32 -26.31
C LEU A 484 -16.32 20.86 -27.51
N SER A 485 -16.86 20.20 -28.53
CA SER A 485 -16.05 19.67 -29.63
C SER A 485 -15.57 20.73 -30.62
N GLU A 486 -15.94 22.00 -30.42
CA GLU A 486 -15.39 23.14 -31.15
C GLU A 486 -13.95 23.39 -30.68
N ILE A 487 -12.97 22.97 -31.48
CA ILE A 487 -11.56 22.97 -31.08
C ILE A 487 -10.72 24.03 -31.81
N TYR A 488 -11.13 24.41 -33.02
CA TYR A 488 -10.35 25.30 -33.87
C TYR A 488 -11.27 26.06 -34.83
N MET A 489 -11.16 27.39 -34.82
CA MET A 489 -11.94 28.27 -35.70
C MET A 489 -11.03 29.27 -36.40
N PHE A 490 -11.28 29.46 -37.69
CA PHE A 490 -10.52 30.38 -38.53
C PHE A 490 -11.41 31.04 -39.58
N THR A 491 -10.97 32.20 -40.07
CA THR A 491 -11.60 32.90 -41.19
C THR A 491 -10.68 32.89 -42.41
N LEU A 492 -11.29 32.94 -43.60
CA LEU A 492 -10.54 33.14 -44.84
C LEU A 492 -10.46 34.61 -45.22
N GLU A 493 -9.24 35.06 -45.47
CA GLU A 493 -8.89 36.44 -45.80
C GLU A 493 -8.24 36.53 -47.17
N GLY A 494 -8.25 37.74 -47.72
CA GLY A 494 -7.61 38.04 -48.99
C GLY A 494 -8.29 39.21 -49.68
N GLU A 495 -7.49 40.18 -50.08
CA GLU A 495 -7.95 41.35 -50.85
C GLU A 495 -8.31 40.92 -52.28
N GLY A 496 -9.38 41.49 -52.83
CA GLY A 496 -9.85 41.18 -54.18
C GLY A 496 -10.65 39.87 -54.32
N PHE A 497 -10.81 39.07 -53.24
CA PHE A 497 -11.65 37.87 -53.24
C PHE A 497 -13.04 38.15 -52.67
N SER A 498 -14.06 37.73 -53.41
CA SER A 498 -15.45 37.80 -52.95
C SER A 498 -15.74 36.77 -51.85
N LEU A 499 -16.85 36.95 -51.13
CA LEU A 499 -17.35 35.95 -50.16
C LEU A 499 -17.59 34.59 -50.80
N ARG A 500 -17.97 34.58 -52.08
CA ARG A 500 -18.17 33.38 -52.90
C ARG A 500 -16.87 32.65 -53.18
N ASP A 501 -15.81 33.37 -53.53
CA ASP A 501 -14.50 32.75 -53.81
C ASP A 501 -13.96 32.07 -52.56
N LYS A 502 -14.02 32.79 -51.42
CA LYS A 502 -13.63 32.26 -50.10
C LYS A 502 -14.46 31.03 -49.72
N ARG A 503 -15.78 31.09 -49.90
CA ARG A 503 -16.69 29.95 -49.64
C ARG A 503 -16.35 28.73 -50.49
N THR A 504 -16.08 28.95 -51.78
CA THR A 504 -15.75 27.88 -52.73
C THR A 504 -14.44 27.19 -52.36
N VAL A 505 -13.40 27.97 -52.03
CA VAL A 505 -12.12 27.43 -51.58
C VAL A 505 -12.27 26.64 -50.27
N LEU A 506 -13.05 27.15 -49.32
CA LEU A 506 -13.27 26.45 -48.05
C LEU A 506 -14.02 25.14 -48.23
N ASP A 507 -15.12 25.13 -49.00
CA ASP A 507 -15.94 23.92 -49.21
C ASP A 507 -15.22 22.83 -50.00
N TRP A 508 -14.42 23.19 -51.02
CA TRP A 508 -13.88 22.23 -51.99
C TRP A 508 -12.38 21.98 -51.90
N THR A 509 -11.61 22.87 -51.25
CA THR A 509 -10.15 22.71 -51.10
C THR A 509 -9.77 22.42 -49.65
N ILE A 510 -10.17 23.27 -48.70
CA ILE A 510 -9.73 23.16 -47.30
C ILE A 510 -10.53 22.08 -46.55
N ARG A 511 -11.86 22.10 -46.65
CA ARG A 511 -12.75 21.18 -45.92
C ARG A 511 -12.43 19.70 -46.22
N PRO A 512 -12.24 19.24 -47.48
CA PRO A 512 -11.94 17.84 -47.74
C PRO A 512 -10.60 17.40 -47.14
N GLU A 513 -9.58 18.24 -47.23
CA GLU A 513 -8.25 17.96 -46.67
C GLU A 513 -8.27 17.89 -45.14
N LEU A 514 -8.96 18.81 -44.46
CA LEU A 514 -9.05 18.80 -43.00
C LEU A 514 -9.86 17.61 -42.47
N ARG A 515 -10.84 17.10 -43.23
CA ARG A 515 -11.59 15.88 -42.89
C ARG A 515 -10.75 14.60 -42.94
N THR A 516 -9.57 14.63 -43.55
CA THR A 516 -8.65 13.47 -43.58
C THR A 516 -7.92 13.28 -42.25
N ILE A 517 -7.91 14.30 -41.39
CA ILE A 517 -7.18 14.26 -40.11
C ILE A 517 -7.90 13.32 -39.13
N PRO A 518 -7.22 12.29 -38.60
CA PRO A 518 -7.80 11.41 -37.58
C PRO A 518 -8.25 12.21 -36.35
N GLY A 519 -9.48 11.99 -35.92
CA GLY A 519 -10.06 12.73 -34.79
C GLY A 519 -10.95 13.91 -35.18
N VAL A 520 -10.92 14.38 -36.43
CA VAL A 520 -11.89 15.37 -36.93
C VAL A 520 -13.23 14.67 -37.19
N ALA A 521 -14.28 15.14 -36.51
CA ALA A 521 -15.64 14.65 -36.71
C ALA A 521 -16.29 15.30 -37.94
N GLU A 522 -16.19 16.63 -38.01
CA GLU A 522 -16.70 17.42 -39.12
C GLU A 522 -15.97 18.76 -39.20
N VAL A 523 -15.94 19.34 -40.40
CA VAL A 523 -15.54 20.73 -40.61
C VAL A 523 -16.75 21.46 -41.16
N ASN A 524 -17.29 22.36 -40.35
CA ASN A 524 -18.42 23.21 -40.68
C ASN A 524 -17.90 24.48 -41.35
N VAL A 525 -18.66 24.93 -42.34
CA VAL A 525 -18.36 26.16 -43.08
C VAL A 525 -19.51 27.12 -42.86
N LEU A 526 -19.21 28.25 -42.22
CA LEU A 526 -20.18 29.27 -41.83
C LEU A 526 -19.96 30.55 -42.63
N GLY A 527 -21.05 31.27 -42.90
CA GLY A 527 -21.03 32.48 -43.73
C GLY A 527 -20.69 32.21 -45.20
N GLY A 528 -20.48 33.30 -45.94
CA GLY A 528 -20.16 33.28 -47.36
C GLY A 528 -21.36 33.04 -48.29
N GLU A 529 -21.09 33.12 -49.59
CA GLU A 529 -22.09 32.87 -50.64
C GLU A 529 -21.85 31.51 -51.28
N ILE A 530 -22.80 30.58 -51.13
CA ILE A 530 -22.75 29.29 -51.82
C ILE A 530 -23.10 29.54 -53.29
N LEU A 531 -22.17 29.22 -54.19
CA LEU A 531 -22.36 29.35 -55.63
C LEU A 531 -23.56 28.52 -56.11
N THR A 532 -24.55 29.18 -56.69
CA THR A 532 -25.71 28.52 -57.33
C THR A 532 -25.95 29.05 -58.73
N TYR A 533 -26.42 28.16 -59.62
CA TYR A 533 -26.98 28.57 -60.90
C TYR A 533 -28.44 28.93 -60.66
N GLU A 534 -28.75 30.23 -60.72
CA GLU A 534 -30.08 30.73 -60.45
C GLU A 534 -30.83 30.93 -61.77
N VAL A 535 -32.00 30.30 -61.87
CA VAL A 535 -32.92 30.41 -63.00
C VAL A 535 -34.13 31.20 -62.53
N ILE A 536 -34.28 32.43 -63.01
CA ILE A 536 -35.38 33.33 -62.67
C ILE A 536 -36.36 33.36 -63.85
N PRO A 537 -37.50 32.63 -63.78
CA PRO A 537 -38.47 32.60 -64.87
C PRO A 537 -39.15 33.95 -65.05
N ASP A 538 -39.36 34.36 -66.29
CA ASP A 538 -40.11 35.57 -66.64
C ASP A 538 -41.56 35.14 -67.01
N PRO A 539 -42.57 35.45 -66.18
CA PRO A 539 -43.96 35.03 -66.42
C PRO A 539 -44.51 35.51 -67.76
N SER A 540 -44.11 36.70 -68.22
CA SER A 540 -44.55 37.25 -69.50
C SER A 540 -43.95 36.49 -70.67
N ARG A 541 -42.66 36.12 -70.61
CA ARG A 541 -41.99 35.33 -71.67
C ARG A 541 -42.48 33.89 -71.70
N LEU A 542 -42.76 33.30 -70.54
CA LEU A 542 -43.36 31.97 -70.41
C LEU A 542 -44.74 31.92 -71.08
N ALA A 543 -45.62 32.89 -70.75
CA ALA A 543 -46.95 33.00 -71.33
C ALA A 543 -46.90 33.23 -72.85
N ALA A 544 -46.04 34.13 -73.33
CA ALA A 544 -45.88 34.43 -74.76
C ALA A 544 -45.43 33.22 -75.60
N ARG A 545 -44.72 32.26 -74.99
CA ARG A 545 -44.23 31.04 -75.66
C ARG A 545 -45.04 29.79 -75.34
N GLY A 546 -46.10 29.91 -74.54
CA GLY A 546 -46.98 28.80 -74.15
C GLY A 546 -46.28 27.75 -73.30
N ILE A 547 -45.34 28.15 -72.45
CA ILE A 547 -44.57 27.27 -71.57
C ILE A 547 -45.07 27.44 -70.14
N THR A 548 -45.38 26.34 -69.46
CA THR A 548 -45.76 26.39 -68.05
C THR A 548 -44.53 26.33 -67.13
N MET A 549 -44.68 26.80 -65.89
CA MET A 549 -43.64 26.65 -64.87
C MET A 549 -43.29 25.17 -64.60
N ALA A 550 -44.28 24.28 -64.73
CA ALA A 550 -44.08 22.85 -64.58
C ALA A 550 -43.19 22.27 -65.70
N ASP A 551 -43.36 22.73 -66.94
CA ASP A 551 -42.54 22.33 -68.09
C ASP A 551 -41.10 22.79 -67.91
N LEU A 552 -40.90 24.04 -67.47
CA LEU A 552 -39.56 24.58 -67.17
C LEU A 552 -38.86 23.74 -66.10
N ARG A 553 -39.54 23.48 -64.97
CA ARG A 553 -38.98 22.65 -63.88
C ARG A 553 -38.61 21.24 -64.38
N LYS A 554 -39.49 20.62 -65.16
CA LYS A 554 -39.27 19.29 -65.74
C LYS A 554 -38.07 19.28 -66.68
N ALA A 555 -37.94 20.29 -67.55
CA ALA A 555 -36.82 20.42 -68.47
C ALA A 555 -35.49 20.59 -67.74
N VAL A 556 -35.44 21.43 -66.70
CA VAL A 556 -34.21 21.61 -65.89
C VAL A 556 -33.82 20.31 -65.19
N MET A 557 -34.77 19.60 -64.59
CA MET A 557 -34.50 18.34 -63.89
C MET A 557 -34.04 17.21 -64.83
N ALA A 558 -34.56 17.17 -66.06
CA ALA A 558 -34.23 16.13 -67.04
C ALA A 558 -32.90 16.36 -67.79
N ASN A 559 -32.39 17.59 -67.82
CA ASN A 559 -31.19 17.96 -68.60
C ASN A 559 -29.96 18.23 -67.71
N ASN A 560 -29.88 17.61 -66.52
CA ASN A 560 -28.75 17.77 -65.62
C ASN A 560 -28.27 16.42 -65.04
N THR A 561 -28.15 15.41 -65.91
CA THR A 561 -27.69 14.06 -65.55
C THR A 561 -26.67 13.56 -66.58
N ASN A 562 -25.74 12.71 -66.12
CA ASN A 562 -24.88 11.92 -67.01
C ASN A 562 -25.41 10.48 -67.00
N ASP A 563 -25.58 9.89 -68.18
CA ASP A 563 -26.13 8.54 -68.33
C ASP A 563 -25.12 7.59 -68.99
N GLY A 564 -25.23 6.31 -68.66
CA GLY A 564 -24.46 5.24 -69.32
C GLY A 564 -25.24 4.68 -70.50
N ALA A 565 -24.61 4.61 -71.68
CA ALA A 565 -25.22 4.04 -72.89
C ALA A 565 -24.74 2.59 -73.17
N GLY A 566 -24.10 1.95 -72.18
CA GLY A 566 -23.64 0.57 -72.28
C GLY A 566 -22.19 0.45 -72.74
N ARG A 567 -21.87 -0.66 -73.41
CA ARG A 567 -20.54 -0.96 -73.95
C ARG A 567 -20.64 -1.53 -75.35
N ILE A 568 -19.61 -1.29 -76.15
CA ILE A 568 -19.44 -1.81 -77.51
C ILE A 568 -18.15 -2.63 -77.51
N ASP A 569 -18.25 -3.91 -77.83
CA ASP A 569 -17.07 -4.76 -77.99
C ASP A 569 -16.52 -4.60 -79.42
N GLN A 570 -15.24 -4.27 -79.54
CA GLN A 570 -14.54 -4.09 -80.80
C GLN A 570 -13.25 -4.93 -80.79
N GLY A 571 -13.33 -6.14 -81.35
CA GLY A 571 -12.23 -7.11 -81.30
C GLY A 571 -12.01 -7.63 -79.88
N GLU A 572 -10.80 -7.44 -79.34
CA GLU A 572 -10.45 -7.80 -77.95
C GLU A 572 -10.67 -6.64 -76.96
N GLU A 573 -11.05 -5.44 -77.44
CA GLU A 573 -11.30 -4.27 -76.60
C GLU A 573 -12.80 -4.05 -76.35
N THR A 574 -13.17 -3.59 -75.15
CA THR A 574 -14.53 -3.16 -74.81
C THR A 574 -14.54 -1.64 -74.60
N LEU A 575 -15.26 -0.92 -75.47
CA LEU A 575 -15.46 0.52 -75.38
C LEU A 575 -16.70 0.83 -74.53
N VAL A 576 -16.52 1.57 -73.43
CA VAL A 576 -17.65 2.00 -72.58
C VAL A 576 -18.24 3.30 -73.14
N VAL A 577 -19.54 3.31 -73.42
CA VAL A 577 -20.24 4.48 -73.97
C VAL A 577 -20.89 5.27 -72.84
N ARG A 578 -20.49 6.53 -72.68
CA ARG A 578 -21.03 7.48 -71.69
C ARG A 578 -21.65 8.68 -72.39
N VAL A 579 -22.84 9.07 -71.97
CA VAL A 579 -23.52 10.29 -72.39
C VAL A 579 -23.27 11.38 -71.35
N GLU A 580 -22.58 12.44 -71.76
CA GLU A 580 -22.36 13.62 -70.92
C GLU A 580 -23.49 14.63 -71.12
N GLY A 581 -24.43 14.69 -70.19
CA GLY A 581 -25.55 15.62 -70.18
C GLY A 581 -25.58 16.57 -68.99
N ALA A 582 -24.66 16.43 -68.02
CA ALA A 582 -24.60 17.29 -66.84
C ALA A 582 -24.09 18.70 -67.20
N VAL A 583 -24.72 19.70 -66.58
CA VAL A 583 -24.36 21.11 -66.71
C VAL A 583 -22.98 21.35 -66.12
N LYS A 584 -22.07 21.99 -66.88
CA LYS A 584 -20.72 22.37 -66.40
C LYS A 584 -20.56 23.88 -66.27
N LYS A 585 -21.21 24.65 -67.14
CA LYS A 585 -21.09 26.12 -67.21
C LYS A 585 -22.46 26.76 -67.26
N LEU A 586 -22.50 28.06 -66.97
CA LEU A 586 -23.72 28.87 -67.01
C LEU A 586 -24.41 28.80 -68.39
N ASP A 587 -23.63 28.78 -69.48
CA ASP A 587 -24.15 28.72 -70.83
C ASP A 587 -24.85 27.40 -71.16
N ASP A 588 -24.49 26.30 -70.48
CA ASP A 588 -25.16 25.01 -70.68
C ASP A 588 -26.59 25.08 -70.14
N VAL A 589 -26.79 25.75 -69.00
CA VAL A 589 -28.14 25.99 -68.41
C VAL A 589 -29.00 26.83 -69.35
N LYS A 590 -28.43 27.90 -69.93
CA LYS A 590 -29.13 28.79 -70.86
C LYS A 590 -29.64 28.05 -72.11
N LYS A 591 -28.89 27.05 -72.57
CA LYS A 591 -29.18 26.25 -73.77
C LYS A 591 -30.13 25.07 -73.52
N ILE A 592 -30.58 24.85 -72.28
CA ILE A 592 -31.54 23.78 -71.97
C ILE A 592 -32.79 23.99 -72.83
N GLN A 593 -33.17 22.96 -73.57
CA GLN A 593 -34.34 23.02 -74.44
C GLN A 593 -35.60 22.60 -73.69
N ILE A 594 -36.61 23.46 -73.75
CA ILE A 594 -37.93 23.23 -73.18
C ILE A 594 -38.89 22.90 -74.33
N PRO A 595 -39.42 21.67 -74.41
CA PRO A 595 -40.33 21.27 -75.47
C PRO A 595 -41.66 22.01 -75.31
N LYS A 596 -42.24 22.44 -76.44
CA LYS A 596 -43.56 23.10 -76.48
C LYS A 596 -44.66 22.09 -76.78
N ALA A 597 -45.84 22.29 -76.19
CA ALA A 597 -47.03 21.50 -76.52
C ALA A 597 -47.49 21.68 -77.98
N SER A 598 -47.24 22.84 -78.58
CA SER A 598 -47.59 23.16 -79.97
C SER A 598 -46.59 22.59 -81.01
N GLY A 599 -45.57 21.84 -80.59
CA GLY A 599 -44.42 21.47 -81.41
C GLY A 599 -43.28 22.49 -81.37
N GLY A 600 -42.05 22.00 -81.54
CA GLY A 600 -40.80 22.76 -81.38
C GLY A 600 -40.26 22.80 -79.95
N SER A 601 -39.12 23.46 -79.76
CA SER A 601 -38.51 23.71 -78.45
C SER A 601 -38.09 25.16 -78.32
N VAL A 602 -37.94 25.62 -77.08
CA VAL A 602 -37.51 26.96 -76.72
C VAL A 602 -36.34 26.84 -75.78
N MET A 603 -35.32 27.67 -75.94
CA MET A 603 -34.20 27.69 -75.01
C MET A 603 -34.60 28.31 -73.68
N LEU A 604 -34.03 27.83 -72.59
CA LEU A 604 -34.33 28.32 -71.26
C LEU A 604 -34.04 29.82 -71.10
N ASP A 605 -32.99 30.34 -71.74
CA ASP A 605 -32.64 31.78 -71.76
C ASP A 605 -33.73 32.67 -72.40
N GLU A 606 -34.57 32.10 -73.27
CA GLU A 606 -35.67 32.84 -73.90
C GLU A 606 -36.85 33.07 -72.95
N VAL A 607 -36.97 32.27 -71.89
CA VAL A 607 -38.10 32.30 -70.94
C VAL A 607 -37.70 32.56 -69.49
N ALA A 608 -36.41 32.50 -69.18
CA ALA A 608 -35.88 32.75 -67.86
C ALA A 608 -34.53 33.47 -67.96
N THR A 609 -34.24 34.32 -66.98
CA THR A 609 -32.90 34.89 -66.82
C THR A 609 -32.04 33.91 -66.03
N VAL A 610 -30.87 33.55 -66.57
CA VAL A 610 -29.93 32.64 -65.91
C VAL A 610 -28.65 33.39 -65.56
N HIS A 611 -28.31 33.42 -64.28
CA HIS A 611 -27.04 33.97 -63.81
C HIS A 611 -26.46 33.16 -62.65
N LEU A 612 -25.22 33.47 -62.29
CA LEU A 612 -24.62 32.96 -61.06
C LEU A 612 -25.17 33.75 -59.88
N GLY A 613 -25.93 33.07 -59.04
CA GLY A 613 -26.50 33.61 -57.81
C GLY A 613 -25.83 33.03 -56.57
N SER A 614 -26.50 33.19 -55.44
CA SER A 614 -26.14 32.56 -54.19
C SER A 614 -27.36 31.85 -53.60
N ALA A 615 -27.16 30.68 -52.98
CA ALA A 615 -28.25 30.04 -52.23
C ALA A 615 -28.77 30.96 -51.11
N THR A 616 -30.04 30.82 -50.75
CA THR A 616 -30.62 31.50 -49.59
C THR A 616 -29.77 31.24 -48.34
N ARG A 617 -29.26 32.32 -47.75
CA ARG A 617 -28.40 32.22 -46.56
C ARG A 617 -29.26 32.03 -45.32
N TYR A 618 -28.94 31.01 -44.52
CA TYR A 618 -29.56 30.77 -43.21
C TYR A 618 -28.86 31.50 -42.06
N GLY A 619 -27.72 32.15 -42.34
CA GLY A 619 -26.93 32.91 -41.38
C GLY A 619 -25.78 33.63 -42.08
N ALA A 620 -25.19 34.59 -41.37
CA ALA A 620 -24.00 35.33 -41.80
C ALA A 620 -22.97 35.32 -40.67
N VAL A 621 -21.69 35.43 -41.02
CA VAL A 621 -20.59 35.55 -40.06
C VAL A 621 -19.97 36.92 -40.24
N THR A 622 -19.78 37.65 -39.15
CA THR A 622 -19.09 38.96 -39.18
C THR A 622 -17.77 38.87 -38.45
N LYS A 623 -16.72 39.46 -39.03
CA LYS A 623 -15.42 39.57 -38.37
C LYS A 623 -15.28 40.96 -37.75
N ASP A 624 -15.04 41.02 -36.44
CA ASP A 624 -14.78 42.25 -35.67
C ASP A 624 -15.80 43.39 -35.89
N GLY A 625 -17.02 43.05 -36.34
CA GLY A 625 -18.04 44.03 -36.75
C GLY A 625 -17.71 44.85 -38.01
N LYS A 626 -16.61 44.56 -38.71
CA LYS A 626 -16.10 45.35 -39.85
C LYS A 626 -16.56 44.86 -41.22
N GLY A 627 -17.21 43.70 -41.28
CA GLY A 627 -17.70 43.13 -42.53
C GLY A 627 -18.06 41.65 -42.39
N GLU A 628 -18.65 41.10 -43.44
CA GLU A 628 -18.97 39.68 -43.53
C GLU A 628 -17.72 38.85 -43.85
N ALA A 629 -17.64 37.65 -43.30
CA ALA A 629 -16.53 36.73 -43.45
C ALA A 629 -17.02 35.31 -43.76
N VAL A 630 -16.08 34.45 -44.15
CA VAL A 630 -16.30 33.01 -44.28
C VAL A 630 -15.44 32.32 -43.23
N GLU A 631 -16.08 31.50 -42.40
CA GLU A 631 -15.47 30.83 -41.26
C GLU A 631 -15.43 29.32 -41.46
N GLY A 632 -14.29 28.72 -41.13
CA GLY A 632 -14.12 27.28 -40.97
C GLY A 632 -14.11 26.93 -39.49
N LEU A 633 -15.02 26.05 -39.09
CA LEU A 633 -15.16 25.51 -37.74
C LEU A 633 -14.81 24.02 -37.75
N VAL A 634 -13.72 23.65 -37.08
CA VAL A 634 -13.30 22.25 -36.95
C VAL A 634 -13.90 21.66 -35.68
N LEU A 635 -14.68 20.59 -35.85
CA LEU A 635 -15.28 19.82 -34.78
C LEU A 635 -14.48 18.54 -34.54
N GLY A 636 -13.97 18.36 -33.33
CA GLY A 636 -13.31 17.13 -32.89
C GLY A 636 -14.30 16.02 -32.52
N LEU A 637 -13.89 14.77 -32.64
CA LEU A 637 -14.65 13.64 -32.09
C LEU A 637 -14.67 13.72 -30.57
N ARG A 638 -15.78 13.29 -29.97
CA ARG A 638 -15.89 13.17 -28.50
C ARG A 638 -14.71 12.35 -27.94
N GLY A 639 -14.05 12.90 -26.92
CA GLY A 639 -12.95 12.24 -26.21
C GLY A 639 -11.60 12.26 -26.95
N VAL A 640 -11.49 12.98 -28.07
CA VAL A 640 -10.21 13.18 -28.74
C VAL A 640 -9.27 14.05 -27.90
N ASN A 641 -7.96 13.84 -28.05
CA ASN A 641 -6.97 14.74 -27.46
C ASN A 641 -7.00 16.08 -28.23
N SER A 642 -7.62 17.09 -27.62
CA SER A 642 -7.82 18.41 -28.20
C SER A 642 -6.50 19.06 -28.65
N ARG A 643 -5.41 18.89 -27.89
CA ARG A 643 -4.10 19.47 -28.21
C ARG A 643 -3.50 18.84 -29.47
N LEU A 644 -3.38 17.51 -29.50
CA LEU A 644 -2.79 16.80 -30.65
C LEU A 644 -3.59 17.04 -31.94
N LEU A 645 -4.91 17.12 -31.81
CA LEU A 645 -5.78 17.37 -32.96
C LEU A 645 -5.59 18.78 -33.52
N VAL A 646 -5.48 19.79 -32.65
CA VAL A 646 -5.19 21.17 -33.08
C VAL A 646 -3.81 21.26 -33.74
N ASP A 647 -2.78 20.66 -33.16
CA ASP A 647 -1.43 20.63 -33.74
C ASP A 647 -1.46 20.02 -35.17
N SER A 648 -2.25 18.95 -35.34
CA SER A 648 -2.44 18.29 -36.65
C SER A 648 -3.20 19.18 -37.65
N VAL A 649 -4.21 19.94 -37.18
CA VAL A 649 -4.97 20.90 -38.01
C VAL A 649 -4.08 22.06 -38.44
N GLU A 650 -3.29 22.62 -37.55
CA GLU A 650 -2.35 23.71 -37.86
C GLU A 650 -1.29 23.25 -38.87
N GLN A 651 -0.71 22.07 -38.67
CA GLN A 651 0.25 21.48 -39.61
C GLN A 651 -0.39 21.30 -41.00
N LYS A 652 -1.60 20.73 -41.05
CA LYS A 652 -2.31 20.52 -42.31
C LYS A 652 -2.69 21.83 -43.01
N LEU A 653 -3.11 22.86 -42.25
CA LEU A 653 -3.37 24.19 -42.80
C LEU A 653 -2.10 24.81 -43.36
N ALA A 654 -0.96 24.68 -42.68
CA ALA A 654 0.33 25.18 -43.17
C ALA A 654 0.76 24.52 -44.50
N GLU A 655 0.38 23.25 -44.73
CA GLU A 655 0.59 22.57 -46.01
C GLU A 655 -0.37 23.04 -47.13
N ILE A 656 -1.59 23.45 -46.77
CA ILE A 656 -2.64 23.87 -47.72
C ILE A 656 -2.47 25.34 -48.11
N VAL A 657 -2.09 26.22 -47.19
CA VAL A 657 -1.99 27.68 -47.42
C VAL A 657 -1.19 28.04 -48.68
N PRO A 658 -0.03 27.42 -48.98
CA PRO A 658 0.71 27.70 -50.21
C PRO A 658 -0.01 27.32 -51.52
N ARG A 659 -1.02 26.44 -51.46
CA ARG A 659 -1.83 26.00 -52.61
C ARG A 659 -3.06 26.88 -52.85
N LEU A 660 -3.35 27.80 -51.93
CA LEU A 660 -4.48 28.71 -52.06
C LEU A 660 -4.20 29.77 -53.14
N PRO A 661 -5.25 30.40 -53.71
CA PRO A 661 -5.08 31.54 -54.60
C PRO A 661 -4.17 32.62 -53.99
N LYS A 662 -3.27 33.21 -54.80
CA LYS A 662 -2.33 34.22 -54.33
C LYS A 662 -3.06 35.37 -53.64
N GLY A 663 -2.64 35.70 -52.42
CA GLY A 663 -3.26 36.73 -51.59
C GLY A 663 -4.36 36.22 -50.65
N MET A 664 -4.76 34.94 -50.73
CA MET A 664 -5.68 34.34 -49.78
C MET A 664 -4.93 33.76 -48.58
N THR A 665 -5.36 34.08 -47.37
CA THR A 665 -4.74 33.63 -46.11
C THR A 665 -5.79 33.06 -45.16
N VAL A 666 -5.32 32.24 -44.22
CA VAL A 666 -6.13 31.68 -43.13
C VAL A 666 -5.79 32.44 -41.86
N ASN A 667 -6.80 33.04 -41.21
CA ASN A 667 -6.63 33.72 -39.94
C ASN A 667 -7.39 33.00 -38.82
N THR A 668 -6.63 32.41 -37.90
CA THR A 668 -7.14 31.69 -36.74
C THR A 668 -7.47 32.65 -35.61
N PHE A 669 -8.69 32.60 -35.09
CA PHE A 669 -9.11 33.45 -33.97
C PHE A 669 -9.49 32.66 -32.71
N TYR A 670 -9.73 31.35 -32.84
CA TYR A 670 -9.96 30.48 -31.69
C TYR A 670 -9.16 29.20 -31.84
N ASN A 671 -8.29 28.95 -30.86
CA ASN A 671 -7.46 27.75 -30.75
C ASN A 671 -7.59 27.19 -29.33
N ARG A 672 -8.25 26.04 -29.19
CA ARG A 672 -8.38 25.36 -27.89
C ARG A 672 -7.06 24.76 -27.40
N GLY A 673 -6.19 24.30 -28.31
CA GLY A 673 -4.88 23.74 -27.99
C GLY A 673 -3.98 24.71 -27.21
N GLU A 674 -4.06 26.00 -27.49
CA GLU A 674 -3.34 27.03 -26.75
C GLU A 674 -3.84 27.13 -25.29
N LEU A 675 -5.16 27.17 -25.09
CA LEU A 675 -5.75 27.17 -23.76
C LEU A 675 -5.34 25.93 -22.96
N VAL A 676 -5.42 24.75 -23.58
CA VAL A 676 -4.99 23.48 -22.99
C VAL A 676 -3.51 23.53 -22.60
N SER A 677 -2.65 24.05 -23.49
CA SER A 677 -1.20 24.14 -23.25
C SER A 677 -0.86 25.11 -22.13
N ARG A 678 -1.52 26.27 -22.07
CA ARG A 678 -1.34 27.26 -20.99
C ARG A 678 -1.83 26.71 -19.64
N ALA A 679 -3.00 26.07 -19.61
CA ALA A 679 -3.55 25.47 -18.40
C ALA A 679 -2.66 24.33 -17.89
N ALA A 680 -2.31 23.36 -18.75
CA ALA A 680 -1.43 22.26 -18.40
C ALA A 680 -0.03 22.75 -17.99
N GLY A 681 0.51 23.76 -18.66
CA GLY A 681 1.80 24.38 -18.32
C GLY A 681 1.78 25.06 -16.95
N THR A 682 0.69 25.77 -16.62
CA THR A 682 0.51 26.40 -15.30
C THR A 682 0.45 25.36 -14.18
N VAL A 683 -0.30 24.28 -14.37
CA VAL A 683 -0.39 23.20 -13.38
C VAL A 683 0.94 22.46 -13.25
N THR A 684 1.62 22.18 -14.37
CA THR A 684 2.94 21.52 -14.36
C THR A 684 3.97 22.37 -13.60
N LYS A 685 3.96 23.70 -13.83
CA LYS A 685 4.80 24.64 -13.09
C LYS A 685 4.48 24.61 -11.59
N ALA A 686 3.20 24.66 -11.22
CA ALA A 686 2.77 24.59 -9.82
C ALA A 686 3.15 23.25 -9.16
N LEU A 687 3.00 22.12 -9.87
CA LEU A 687 3.43 20.79 -9.40
C LEU A 687 4.94 20.74 -9.15
N PHE A 688 5.73 21.35 -10.04
CA PHE A 688 7.18 21.44 -9.87
C PHE A 688 7.56 22.31 -8.67
N GLU A 689 6.98 23.50 -8.55
CA GLU A 689 7.20 24.41 -7.41
C GLU A 689 6.80 23.74 -6.09
N ALA A 690 5.64 23.07 -6.04
CA ALA A 690 5.19 22.30 -4.88
C ALA A 690 6.16 21.17 -4.53
N THR A 691 6.64 20.41 -5.53
CA THR A 691 7.62 19.33 -5.33
C THR A 691 8.92 19.87 -4.72
N VAL A 692 9.42 21.00 -5.22
CA VAL A 692 10.63 21.65 -4.67
C VAL A 692 10.40 22.12 -3.23
N LEU A 693 9.27 22.77 -2.96
CA LEU A 693 8.92 23.22 -1.60
C LEU A 693 8.79 22.05 -0.62
N VAL A 694 8.18 20.94 -1.05
CA VAL A 694 8.11 19.72 -0.24
C VAL A 694 9.50 19.16 0.02
N CYS A 695 10.38 19.08 -1.00
CA CYS A 695 11.75 18.61 -0.81
C CYS A 695 12.55 19.49 0.18
N ILE A 696 12.41 20.82 0.10
CA ILE A 696 13.02 21.77 1.05
C ILE A 696 12.49 21.52 2.46
N THR A 697 11.17 21.36 2.59
CA THR A 697 10.53 21.08 3.88
C THR A 697 11.03 19.76 4.47
N LEU A 698 11.05 18.68 3.68
CA LEU A 698 11.58 17.38 4.09
C LEU A 698 13.01 17.48 4.60
N TYR A 699 13.87 18.22 3.88
CA TYR A 699 15.26 18.45 4.32
C TYR A 699 15.34 19.18 5.67
N LEU A 700 14.50 20.20 5.90
CA LEU A 700 14.48 20.95 7.16
C LEU A 700 14.02 20.11 8.36
N PHE A 701 13.02 19.23 8.15
CA PHE A 701 12.43 18.40 9.20
C PHE A 701 13.26 17.14 9.50
N LEU A 702 13.78 16.45 8.48
CA LEU A 702 14.53 15.20 8.67
C LEU A 702 16.01 15.44 9.03
N GLY A 703 16.57 16.61 8.70
CA GLY A 703 17.97 16.98 8.94
C GLY A 703 19.01 16.22 8.09
N GLY A 704 18.78 14.94 7.81
CA GLY A 704 19.58 14.09 6.94
C GLY A 704 19.23 14.22 5.46
N TYR A 705 20.19 14.60 4.62
CA TYR A 705 19.97 14.69 3.16
C TYR A 705 19.63 13.33 2.52
N ARG A 706 20.10 12.22 3.12
CA ARG A 706 19.82 10.85 2.67
C ARG A 706 18.38 10.44 2.96
N ALA A 707 17.91 10.69 4.19
CA ALA A 707 16.52 10.47 4.57
C ALA A 707 15.58 11.32 3.71
N ALA A 708 15.90 12.60 3.52
CA ALA A 708 15.14 13.48 2.63
C ALA A 708 15.09 12.97 1.18
N LEU A 709 16.20 12.45 0.63
CA LEU A 709 16.25 11.90 -0.73
C LEU A 709 15.41 10.62 -0.86
N VAL A 710 15.46 9.74 0.14
CA VAL A 710 14.65 8.51 0.16
C VAL A 710 13.16 8.86 0.16
N VAL A 711 12.73 9.79 1.02
CA VAL A 711 11.33 10.24 1.05
C VAL A 711 10.95 10.97 -0.25
N ALA A 712 11.81 11.85 -0.77
CA ALA A 712 11.57 12.58 -2.00
C ALA A 712 11.37 11.66 -3.22
N ALA A 713 11.92 10.44 -3.21
CA ALA A 713 11.70 9.46 -4.27
C ALA A 713 10.23 9.00 -4.37
N VAL A 714 9.42 9.12 -3.31
CA VAL A 714 7.98 8.80 -3.35
C VAL A 714 7.20 9.73 -4.26
N LEU A 715 7.59 11.01 -4.33
CA LEU A 715 6.88 12.00 -5.14
C LEU A 715 6.82 11.61 -6.63
N PRO A 716 7.94 11.45 -7.36
CA PRO A 716 7.90 11.07 -8.76
C PRO A 716 7.30 9.68 -8.96
N LEU A 717 7.58 8.72 -8.07
CA LEU A 717 7.03 7.36 -8.20
C LEU A 717 5.50 7.33 -8.04
N SER A 718 4.94 8.09 -7.10
CA SER A 718 3.49 8.14 -6.87
C SER A 718 2.77 8.88 -7.98
N ILE A 719 3.34 10.00 -8.47
CA ILE A 719 2.81 10.74 -9.62
C ILE A 719 2.77 9.85 -10.86
N LEU A 720 3.88 9.17 -11.17
CA LEU A 720 3.97 8.26 -12.32
C LEU A 720 3.02 7.07 -12.20
N SER A 721 2.89 6.50 -10.99
CA SER A 721 1.91 5.44 -10.70
C SER A 721 0.48 5.92 -10.92
N THR A 722 0.20 7.17 -10.52
CA THR A 722 -1.12 7.77 -10.70
C THR A 722 -1.45 7.94 -12.18
N PHE A 723 -0.51 8.37 -13.03
CA PHE A 723 -0.75 8.43 -14.47
C PHE A 723 -1.01 7.07 -15.11
N ILE A 724 -0.34 6.01 -14.64
CA ILE A 724 -0.65 4.63 -15.07
C ILE A 724 -2.09 4.27 -14.72
N LEU A 725 -2.53 4.55 -13.49
CA LEU A 725 -3.90 4.29 -13.06
C LEU A 725 -4.91 5.16 -13.80
N MET A 726 -4.65 6.46 -14.01
CA MET A 726 -5.51 7.33 -14.80
C MET A 726 -5.72 6.77 -16.21
N LYS A 727 -4.66 6.30 -16.87
CA LYS A 727 -4.75 5.65 -18.17
C LYS A 727 -5.58 4.36 -18.10
N ALA A 728 -5.40 3.55 -17.07
CA ALA A 728 -6.14 2.29 -16.88
C ALA A 728 -7.64 2.52 -16.64
N PHE A 729 -8.02 3.62 -15.98
CA PHE A 729 -9.40 4.01 -15.71
C PHE A 729 -10.01 4.94 -16.77
N GLY A 730 -9.26 5.26 -17.83
CA GLY A 730 -9.74 6.11 -18.93
C GLY A 730 -9.89 7.59 -18.57
N LEU A 731 -9.20 8.06 -17.53
CA LEU A 731 -9.18 9.47 -17.14
C LEU A 731 -8.23 10.27 -18.04
N THR A 732 -8.62 11.48 -18.42
CA THR A 732 -7.77 12.43 -19.14
C THR A 732 -6.96 13.28 -18.15
N ALA A 733 -5.77 13.72 -18.57
CA ALA A 733 -5.00 14.74 -17.86
C ALA A 733 -5.62 16.12 -18.16
N ASN A 734 -6.52 16.53 -17.28
CA ASN A 734 -7.17 17.84 -17.31
C ASN A 734 -6.92 18.64 -16.02
N LEU A 735 -7.33 19.91 -16.02
CA LEU A 735 -7.13 20.82 -14.89
C LEU A 735 -7.66 20.24 -13.56
N MET A 736 -8.80 19.55 -13.58
CA MET A 736 -9.41 18.96 -12.39
C MET A 736 -8.57 17.77 -11.90
N SER A 737 -8.23 16.84 -12.78
CA SER A 737 -7.43 15.66 -12.43
C SER A 737 -5.98 16.00 -11.99
N LEU A 738 -5.32 16.94 -12.67
CA LEU A 738 -3.98 17.41 -12.31
C LEU A 738 -4.02 18.29 -11.06
N GLY A 739 -5.11 19.04 -10.85
CA GLY A 739 -5.37 19.77 -9.62
C GLY A 739 -5.53 18.83 -8.42
N GLY A 740 -6.25 17.71 -8.59
CA GLY A 740 -6.32 16.65 -7.59
C GLY A 740 -4.95 16.09 -7.23
N LEU A 741 -4.11 15.83 -8.25
CA LEU A 741 -2.72 15.42 -8.03
C LEU A 741 -1.89 16.50 -7.30
N ALA A 742 -2.08 17.78 -7.63
CA ALA A 742 -1.38 18.88 -6.97
C ALA A 742 -1.75 19.02 -5.49
N ILE A 743 -3.04 18.86 -5.15
CA ILE A 743 -3.50 18.79 -3.76
C ILE A 743 -2.90 17.57 -3.06
N ALA A 744 -2.84 16.42 -3.76
CA ALA A 744 -2.31 15.18 -3.20
C ALA A 744 -0.82 15.25 -2.85
N ILE A 745 0.02 16.00 -3.58
CA ILE A 745 1.48 16.03 -3.40
C ILE A 745 1.92 16.14 -1.93
N GLY A 746 1.29 17.04 -1.16
CA GLY A 746 1.61 17.22 0.26
C GLY A 746 1.28 15.99 1.10
N MET A 747 0.20 15.28 0.78
CA MET A 747 -0.26 14.08 1.47
C MET A 747 0.46 12.80 1.00
N LEU A 748 1.06 12.80 -0.19
CA LEU A 748 1.76 11.62 -0.73
C LEU A 748 3.03 11.26 0.04
N VAL A 749 3.67 12.25 0.67
CA VAL A 749 4.92 12.03 1.40
C VAL A 749 4.69 11.55 2.83
N ASP A 750 3.52 11.80 3.43
CA ASP A 750 3.23 11.54 4.84
C ASP A 750 3.55 10.10 5.24
N ALA A 751 3.05 9.11 4.49
CA ALA A 751 3.27 7.69 4.77
C ALA A 751 4.77 7.33 4.72
N ALA A 752 5.51 7.92 3.79
CA ALA A 752 6.94 7.67 3.62
C ALA A 752 7.78 8.36 4.69
N VAL A 753 7.40 9.59 5.09
CA VAL A 753 8.05 10.32 6.19
C VAL A 753 7.95 9.51 7.47
N VAL A 754 6.75 9.05 7.85
CA VAL A 754 6.55 8.27 9.08
C VAL A 754 7.36 6.97 9.08
N VAL A 755 7.43 6.27 7.93
CA VAL A 755 8.24 5.06 7.79
C VAL A 755 9.73 5.36 7.94
N VAL A 756 10.25 6.39 7.27
CA VAL A 756 11.67 6.75 7.32
C VAL A 756 12.07 7.28 8.70
N GLU A 757 11.22 8.09 9.33
CA GLU A 757 11.44 8.61 10.68
C GLU A 757 11.50 7.49 11.73
N ASN A 758 10.59 6.49 11.65
CA ASN A 758 10.64 5.36 12.57
C ASN A 758 11.89 4.49 12.33
N VAL A 759 12.33 4.37 11.08
CA VAL A 759 13.59 3.67 10.73
C VAL A 759 14.81 4.39 11.30
N GLU A 760 14.88 5.72 11.18
CA GLU A 760 15.96 6.54 11.75
C GLU A 760 15.96 6.45 13.29
N THR A 761 14.78 6.52 13.92
CA THR A 761 14.62 6.37 15.37
C THR A 761 15.10 4.98 15.83
N ALA A 762 14.76 3.92 15.09
CA ALA A 762 15.22 2.56 15.38
C ALA A 762 16.74 2.37 15.15
N PHE A 763 17.37 3.17 14.27
CA PHE A 763 18.83 3.20 14.13
C PHE A 763 19.52 3.98 15.25
N ALA A 764 18.86 4.99 15.83
CA ALA A 764 19.36 5.78 16.94
C ALA A 764 19.39 5.01 18.27
N ASP A 765 18.51 4.01 18.46
CA ASP A 765 18.42 3.21 19.67
C ASP A 765 19.62 2.25 19.84
N PRO A 766 20.48 2.45 20.87
CA PRO A 766 21.67 1.62 21.11
C PRO A 766 21.37 0.15 21.40
N SER A 767 20.18 -0.17 21.93
CA SER A 767 19.78 -1.52 22.33
C SER A 767 19.40 -2.38 21.12
N THR A 768 18.81 -1.77 20.11
CA THR A 768 18.35 -2.42 18.86
C THR A 768 19.47 -2.49 17.80
N SER A 769 20.40 -1.53 17.81
CA SER A 769 21.45 -1.36 16.78
C SER A 769 22.55 -2.44 16.78
N LYS A 770 22.81 -3.12 17.91
CA LYS A 770 23.94 -4.08 18.04
C LYS A 770 23.60 -5.55 17.72
N ALA A 771 22.34 -5.97 17.83
CA ALA A 771 21.95 -7.39 17.80
C ALA A 771 21.35 -7.87 16.47
N LEU A 772 20.79 -6.95 15.67
CA LEU A 772 20.03 -7.28 14.45
C LEU A 772 20.77 -6.79 13.20
N SER A 773 20.47 -7.35 12.02
CA SER A 773 20.94 -6.85 10.73
C SER A 773 20.19 -5.57 10.31
N LYS A 774 20.80 -4.72 9.48
CA LYS A 774 20.21 -3.43 9.05
C LYS A 774 18.82 -3.62 8.42
N THR A 775 18.65 -4.69 7.66
CA THR A 775 17.38 -5.05 7.00
C THR A 775 16.31 -5.51 7.97
N GLU A 776 16.69 -6.20 9.05
CA GLU A 776 15.73 -6.63 10.08
C GLU A 776 15.22 -5.43 10.87
N ILE A 777 16.10 -4.50 11.23
CA ILE A 777 15.72 -3.25 11.92
C ILE A 777 14.72 -2.46 11.07
N ILE A 778 15.01 -2.28 9.77
CA ILE A 778 14.10 -1.58 8.84
C ILE A 778 12.75 -2.30 8.76
N SER A 779 12.74 -3.63 8.67
CA SER A 779 11.50 -4.40 8.58
C SER A 779 10.65 -4.29 9.83
N ILE A 780 11.26 -4.35 11.01
CA ILE A 780 10.56 -4.22 12.30
C ILE A 780 10.00 -2.81 12.45
N ALA A 781 10.83 -1.79 12.21
CA ALA A 781 10.41 -0.39 12.28
C ALA A 781 9.29 -0.07 11.29
N THR A 782 9.34 -0.61 10.06
CA THR A 782 8.25 -0.44 9.09
C THR A 782 6.97 -1.11 9.60
N HIS A 783 7.05 -2.34 10.12
CA HIS A 783 5.89 -3.10 10.56
C HIS A 783 5.14 -2.46 11.74
N GLU A 784 5.85 -1.75 12.62
CA GLU A 784 5.26 -1.02 13.74
C GLU A 784 4.31 0.10 13.28
N VAL A 785 4.66 0.80 12.21
CA VAL A 785 3.90 1.95 11.70
C VAL A 785 2.85 1.60 10.64
N VAL A 786 2.80 0.36 10.13
CA VAL A 786 1.84 -0.04 9.08
C VAL A 786 0.40 0.27 9.49
N LYS A 787 -0.02 -0.15 10.69
CA LYS A 787 -1.41 0.04 11.15
C LYS A 787 -1.83 1.51 11.22
N PRO A 788 -1.11 2.40 11.95
CA PRO A 788 -1.51 3.80 12.04
C PRO A 788 -1.42 4.52 10.69
N VAL A 789 -0.41 4.23 9.86
CA VAL A 789 -0.25 4.88 8.55
C VAL A 789 -1.36 4.46 7.57
N VAL A 790 -1.68 3.18 7.47
CA VAL A 790 -2.80 2.69 6.64
C VAL A 790 -4.12 3.30 7.09
N ALA A 791 -4.37 3.35 8.41
CA ALA A 791 -5.57 3.97 8.94
C ALA A 791 -5.65 5.47 8.60
N GLY A 792 -4.56 6.22 8.76
CA GLY A 792 -4.50 7.64 8.41
C GLY A 792 -4.78 7.90 6.94
N VAL A 793 -4.13 7.17 6.03
CA VAL A 793 -4.33 7.32 4.58
C VAL A 793 -5.75 6.90 4.17
N LEU A 794 -6.30 5.84 4.77
CA LEU A 794 -7.69 5.42 4.50
C LEU A 794 -8.70 6.47 4.97
N ILE A 795 -8.48 7.12 6.12
CA ILE A 795 -9.36 8.21 6.58
C ILE A 795 -9.39 9.33 5.54
N ILE A 796 -8.22 9.75 5.05
CA ILE A 796 -8.14 10.79 4.00
C ILE A 796 -8.88 10.32 2.75
N ALA A 797 -8.65 9.08 2.29
CA ALA A 797 -9.35 8.54 1.12
C ALA A 797 -10.88 8.49 1.29
N VAL A 798 -11.37 8.13 2.48
CA VAL A 798 -12.79 8.10 2.81
C VAL A 798 -13.39 9.51 2.82
N VAL A 799 -12.64 10.53 3.26
CA VAL A 799 -13.10 11.93 3.23
C VAL A 799 -13.37 12.43 1.80
N PHE A 800 -12.63 11.93 0.81
CA PHE A 800 -12.86 12.28 -0.60
C PHE A 800 -13.91 11.41 -1.30
N LEU A 801 -14.33 10.28 -0.71
CA LEU A 801 -15.30 9.36 -1.32
C LEU A 801 -16.69 9.99 -1.56
N PRO A 802 -17.25 10.86 -0.69
CA PRO A 802 -18.52 11.55 -0.95
C PRO A 802 -18.53 12.37 -2.25
N LEU A 803 -17.38 12.87 -2.73
CA LEU A 803 -17.32 13.59 -4.00
C LEU A 803 -17.66 12.69 -5.19
N LEU A 804 -17.50 11.37 -5.06
CA LEU A 804 -17.90 10.40 -6.09
C LEU A 804 -19.41 10.15 -6.13
N SER A 805 -20.15 10.56 -5.09
CA SER A 805 -21.62 10.49 -5.08
C SER A 805 -22.30 11.73 -5.69
N LEU A 806 -21.52 12.74 -6.09
CA LEU A 806 -22.07 13.89 -6.81
C LEU A 806 -22.52 13.45 -8.21
N GLU A 807 -23.73 13.85 -8.59
CA GLU A 807 -24.32 13.54 -9.89
C GLU A 807 -24.23 14.74 -10.86
N GLY A 808 -24.44 14.47 -12.14
CA GLY A 808 -24.55 15.52 -13.17
C GLY A 808 -23.26 16.32 -13.40
N LEU A 809 -23.39 17.64 -13.50
CA LEU A 809 -22.27 18.53 -13.83
C LEU A 809 -21.20 18.54 -12.73
N GLU A 810 -21.63 18.65 -11.47
CA GLU A 810 -20.73 18.67 -10.31
C GLU A 810 -19.97 17.36 -10.21
N GLY A 811 -20.67 16.23 -10.38
CA GLY A 811 -20.06 14.89 -10.44
C GLY A 811 -18.96 14.79 -11.49
N LYS A 812 -19.22 15.24 -12.73
CA LYS A 812 -18.23 15.17 -13.82
C LYS A 812 -17.02 16.08 -13.63
N LEU A 813 -17.18 17.19 -12.89
CA LEU A 813 -16.07 18.09 -12.57
C LEU A 813 -15.22 17.57 -11.40
N PHE A 814 -15.84 17.07 -10.33
CA PHE A 814 -15.14 16.70 -9.10
C PHE A 814 -14.77 15.22 -8.98
N SER A 815 -15.45 14.31 -9.69
CA SER A 815 -15.11 12.88 -9.68
C SER A 815 -13.66 12.62 -10.14
N PRO A 816 -13.15 13.25 -11.23
CA PRO A 816 -11.73 13.12 -11.60
C PRO A 816 -10.77 13.62 -10.52
N VAL A 817 -11.13 14.68 -9.78
CA VAL A 817 -10.31 15.22 -8.67
C VAL A 817 -10.23 14.19 -7.54
N ALA A 818 -11.37 13.67 -7.10
CA ALA A 818 -11.44 12.71 -6.01
C ALA A 818 -10.73 11.40 -6.38
N LEU A 819 -10.97 10.89 -7.58
CA LEU A 819 -10.42 9.64 -8.05
C LEU A 819 -8.89 9.72 -8.21
N THR A 820 -8.36 10.85 -8.69
CA THR A 820 -6.90 11.06 -8.75
C THR A 820 -6.26 11.15 -7.38
N ILE A 821 -6.89 11.82 -6.41
CA ILE A 821 -6.39 11.86 -5.01
C ILE A 821 -6.37 10.45 -4.41
N VAL A 822 -7.46 9.69 -4.54
CA VAL A 822 -7.54 8.32 -4.00
C VAL A 822 -6.52 7.39 -4.67
N MET A 823 -6.34 7.48 -5.98
CA MET A 823 -5.30 6.72 -6.72
C MET A 823 -3.89 7.11 -6.25
N ALA A 824 -3.62 8.40 -6.08
CA ALA A 824 -2.32 8.89 -5.65
C ALA A 824 -2.03 8.43 -4.21
N LEU A 825 -2.97 8.57 -3.29
CA LEU A 825 -2.84 8.09 -1.91
C LEU A 825 -2.64 6.57 -1.85
N ALA A 826 -3.44 5.79 -2.58
CA ALA A 826 -3.29 4.34 -2.63
C ALA A 826 -1.92 3.92 -3.17
N THR A 827 -1.43 4.56 -4.24
CA THR A 827 -0.11 4.25 -4.80
C THR A 827 1.03 4.69 -3.87
N SER A 828 0.92 5.86 -3.21
CA SER A 828 1.91 6.32 -2.23
C SER A 828 2.03 5.37 -1.03
N LEU A 829 0.91 4.83 -0.55
CA LEU A 829 0.89 3.85 0.55
C LEU A 829 1.60 2.55 0.15
N LEU A 830 1.35 2.07 -1.07
CA LEU A 830 2.05 0.90 -1.59
C LEU A 830 3.56 1.15 -1.73
N ILE A 831 3.96 2.30 -2.25
CA ILE A 831 5.36 2.69 -2.40
C ILE A 831 6.03 2.82 -1.02
N ALA A 832 5.35 3.40 -0.03
CA ALA A 832 5.84 3.61 1.33
C ALA A 832 6.17 2.32 2.07
N PHE A 833 5.46 1.20 1.82
CA PHE A 833 5.76 -0.09 2.47
C PHE A 833 6.57 -1.05 1.61
N THR A 834 6.76 -0.77 0.33
CA THR A 834 7.51 -1.65 -0.57
C THR A 834 8.83 -1.02 -0.99
N VAL A 835 8.78 0.06 -1.77
CA VAL A 835 9.95 0.69 -2.37
C VAL A 835 10.77 1.46 -1.35
N ILE A 836 10.13 2.12 -0.38
CA ILE A 836 10.84 2.94 0.61
C ILE A 836 11.72 2.14 1.56
N PRO A 837 11.25 1.05 2.21
CA PRO A 837 12.10 0.21 3.04
C PRO A 837 13.25 -0.41 2.22
N ALA A 838 13.00 -0.74 0.95
CA ALA A 838 14.03 -1.24 0.05
C ALA A 838 15.10 -0.17 -0.25
N LEU A 839 14.70 1.05 -0.61
CA LEU A 839 15.61 2.18 -0.84
C LEU A 839 16.37 2.59 0.43
N ALA A 840 15.69 2.67 1.56
CA ALA A 840 16.27 2.94 2.87
C ALA A 840 17.39 1.93 3.21
N SER A 841 17.21 0.65 2.86
CA SER A 841 18.23 -0.37 3.08
C SER A 841 19.54 -0.13 2.30
N PHE A 842 19.48 0.57 1.17
CA PHE A 842 20.66 0.92 0.37
C PHE A 842 21.23 2.29 0.73
N VAL A 843 20.39 3.28 1.02
CA VAL A 843 20.78 4.69 1.08
C VAL A 843 21.04 5.19 2.50
N LEU A 844 20.24 4.77 3.50
CA LEU A 844 20.43 5.23 4.88
C LEU A 844 21.67 4.59 5.50
N GLU A 845 22.38 5.29 6.38
CA GLU A 845 23.48 4.70 7.15
C GLU A 845 23.00 4.27 8.54
N ARG A 846 23.79 3.43 9.22
CA ARG A 846 23.46 2.93 10.56
C ARG A 846 23.71 3.95 11.69
N LYS A 847 23.88 5.20 11.31
CA LYS A 847 24.22 6.29 12.20
C LYS A 847 23.05 7.25 12.12
N ALA A 848 22.37 7.47 13.23
CA ALA A 848 21.32 8.49 13.28
C ALA A 848 21.95 9.83 12.93
N ASP A 849 21.38 10.52 11.95
CA ASP A 849 21.74 11.90 11.67
C ASP A 849 21.32 12.76 12.90
N GLU A 850 22.15 13.73 13.30
CA GLU A 850 21.80 14.62 14.41
C GLU A 850 20.55 15.43 14.04
N GLU A 851 19.59 15.52 14.97
CA GLU A 851 18.40 16.37 14.79
C GLU A 851 18.81 17.79 14.37
N THR A 852 18.08 18.37 13.42
CA THR A 852 18.36 19.74 12.99
C THR A 852 18.19 20.70 14.16
N LYS A 853 19.16 21.62 14.31
CA LYS A 853 19.10 22.72 15.31
C LYS A 853 17.79 23.53 15.24
N PHE A 854 17.13 23.53 14.08
CA PHE A 854 15.81 24.11 13.88
C PHE A 854 14.72 23.34 14.61
N MET A 855 14.67 22.01 14.45
CA MET A 855 13.70 21.14 15.12
C MET A 855 13.89 21.12 16.63
N CYS A 856 15.13 21.08 17.14
CA CYS A 856 15.38 21.13 18.59
C CYS A 856 14.80 22.42 19.22
N LYS A 857 14.99 23.58 18.58
CA LYS A 857 14.41 24.86 19.05
C LYS A 857 12.89 24.87 19.02
N ILE A 858 12.27 24.29 17.99
CA ILE A 858 10.82 24.17 17.90
C ILE A 858 10.30 23.24 19.00
N ALA A 859 10.95 22.10 19.20
CA ALA A 859 10.58 21.12 20.22
C ALA A 859 10.68 21.70 21.64
N GLU A 860 11.79 22.40 21.96
CA GLU A 860 11.96 23.10 23.24
C GLU A 860 10.83 24.10 23.50
N LYS A 861 10.53 24.95 22.51
CA LYS A 861 9.48 25.95 22.63
C LYS A 861 8.08 25.35 22.67
N TYR A 862 7.84 24.27 21.93
CA TYR A 862 6.59 23.51 21.99
C TYR A 862 6.41 22.88 23.38
N VAL A 863 7.44 22.25 23.94
CA VAL A 863 7.39 21.66 25.28
C VAL A 863 7.13 22.74 26.34
N GLU A 864 7.76 23.91 26.23
CA GLU A 864 7.51 25.06 27.10
C GLU A 864 6.04 25.50 27.04
N TRP A 865 5.50 25.73 25.84
CA TRP A 865 4.10 26.11 25.64
C TRP A 865 3.12 25.05 26.11
N ARG A 866 3.37 23.80 25.75
CA ARG A 866 2.56 22.65 26.16
C ARG A 866 2.50 22.54 27.68
N ASN A 867 3.63 22.71 28.37
CA ASN A 867 3.68 22.69 29.83
C ASN A 867 2.95 23.89 30.45
N GLN A 868 3.06 25.09 29.86
CA GLN A 868 2.29 26.28 30.30
C GLN A 868 0.78 26.09 30.14
N VAL A 869 0.35 25.54 29.01
CA VAL A 869 -1.07 25.32 28.69
C VAL A 869 -1.66 24.19 29.54
N TRP A 870 -0.96 23.06 29.70
CA TRP A 870 -1.42 21.99 30.60
C TRP A 870 -1.38 22.40 32.07
N GLY A 871 -0.47 23.31 32.46
CA GLY A 871 -0.46 23.94 33.77
C GLY A 871 -1.71 24.79 34.06
N ASN A 872 -2.46 25.22 33.04
CA ASN A 872 -3.68 26.00 33.18
C ASN A 872 -4.85 25.38 32.40
N THR A 873 -5.27 24.18 32.83
CA THR A 873 -6.30 23.37 32.17
C THR A 873 -7.63 24.12 32.00
N LYS A 874 -7.97 25.06 32.91
CA LYS A 874 -9.18 25.90 32.81
C LYS A 874 -9.13 26.87 31.63
N TRP A 875 -7.96 27.41 31.32
CA TRP A 875 -7.78 28.27 30.14
C TRP A 875 -7.91 27.46 28.85
N LEU A 876 -7.36 26.24 28.82
CA LEU A 876 -7.52 25.32 27.67
C LEU A 876 -8.99 25.03 27.38
N TYR A 877 -9.79 24.66 28.39
CA TYR A 877 -11.22 24.39 28.18
C TYR A 877 -12.00 25.63 27.74
N ARG A 878 -11.66 26.81 28.27
CA ARG A 878 -12.27 28.09 27.85
C ARG A 878 -11.91 28.47 26.43
N ALA A 879 -10.64 28.35 26.04
CA ALA A 879 -10.18 28.64 24.68
C ALA A 879 -10.76 27.64 23.67
N SER A 880 -10.84 26.35 24.04
CA SER A 880 -11.46 25.32 23.21
C SER A 880 -12.96 25.56 23.01
N GLY A 881 -13.66 26.03 24.05
CA GLY A 881 -15.07 26.39 23.97
C GLY A 881 -15.34 27.64 23.10
N ILE A 882 -14.37 28.55 23.00
CA ILE A 882 -14.46 29.73 22.11
C ILE A 882 -14.15 29.37 20.65
N GLY A 883 -13.35 28.34 20.38
CA GLY A 883 -13.04 27.90 19.01
C GLY A 883 -14.06 26.95 18.39
N LEU A 884 -14.94 26.34 19.20
CA LEU A 884 -16.03 25.46 18.78
C LEU A 884 -17.38 26.18 18.62
N GLY A 885 -17.50 27.41 19.15
CA GLY A 885 -18.64 28.31 18.94
C GLY A 885 -18.29 29.37 17.92
#